data_AF-A0A936EAW0-F1
#
_entry.id   AF-A0A936EAW0-F1
#
_cell.length_a   1.000
_cell.length_b   1.000
_cell.length_c   1.000
_cell.angle_alpha   90.00
_cell.angle_beta   90.00
_cell.angle_gamma   90.00
#
_symmetry.space_group_name_H-M   'P 1'
#
loop_
_entity.id
_entity.type
_entity.pdbx_description
1 polymer ?
#
loop_
_entity_poly.entity_id
_entity_poly.type
_entity_poly.pdbx_seq_one_letter_code
_entity_poly.pdbx_strand_id
1 'polypeptide(L)'
;METHPFPHSALPAPEWWSRPGLQRDPAGDLWFAEHRVADLAACHGTPSYFYGGDRIAANVARLHGHLATVGRPARLLYAMKSNRFEPVLRFLHSLEVGLDVCSPGEIAWARACGFADRALSFTAGSLSTADYTALAQAPDVWVNADSLTALRRLAQVSPGRELGLRINPAAGLGYASNSLVRYSGAKPTKFGVYRDRFAEALALAGELGLRLTGLHCHAGCGFLTPQLPALDEVFGRIGDFLDAAPHINRLNLGGGLGIPLTAADAPLDLDAWAALVRRHFGQRQALQLEFEPGDYLVKDAGLLLTEVTQVEEKGGRTFVGVNAGFNVHPEPAFYQLPLEPAPVHRRPGPLQPVTIAGNVNEALDLWASDFPLPEVREGDTLAFLNAGGYGAAMASHHCLRHEMKEHWIPQRATLATPAPAPTPAALNEANKHAWDSLYASVPELVWGREPLPFLASYRDDFRLSLQSPSRLLDAGAGEGRNLPFLLSCGADETHAVDASLHALAKMPPAIGARVKARRADLGATGLPDSSIDGITLLDVVETLPDTAPVLRELYRILKPGGLLLCNIPGLDDGVAGIDMQTLGASSFLYRDRYFYEFHSPDQAAALLRSAGFEICRQAHTEWEEAAHPGYRPEDHRHVSLVFLVRRPPLAA
;
A
#
# COMPACT_ATOMS: atom_id res chain seq x y z
N MET A 1 -22.41 -23.87 -6.13
CA MET A 1 -21.35 -24.64 -6.81
C MET A 1 -20.75 -23.68 -7.82
N GLU A 2 -19.92 -22.77 -7.32
CA GLU A 2 -19.41 -21.61 -8.06
C GLU A 2 -17.94 -21.86 -8.39
N THR A 3 -17.57 -21.53 -9.62
CA THR A 3 -16.29 -21.81 -10.24
C THR A 3 -15.21 -20.86 -9.70
N HIS A 4 -14.32 -21.39 -8.86
CA HIS A 4 -13.03 -20.75 -8.57
C HIS A 4 -12.22 -20.58 -9.86
N PRO A 5 -11.46 -19.49 -10.05
CA PRO A 5 -10.60 -19.30 -11.22
C PRO A 5 -9.35 -20.20 -11.20
N PHE A 6 -9.21 -21.10 -10.21
CA PHE A 6 -8.13 -22.07 -10.17
C PHE A 6 -8.41 -23.20 -11.17
N PRO A 7 -7.49 -23.52 -12.10
CA PRO A 7 -7.61 -24.73 -12.89
C PRO A 7 -7.50 -25.95 -11.96
N HIS A 8 -8.64 -26.59 -11.69
CA HIS A 8 -8.71 -27.90 -11.03
C HIS A 8 -8.21 -29.00 -11.99
N SER A 9 -6.91 -29.02 -12.26
CA SER A 9 -6.22 -30.20 -12.80
C SER A 9 -5.10 -30.58 -11.85
N ALA A 10 -4.93 -31.88 -11.60
CA ALA A 10 -3.98 -32.44 -10.65
C ALA A 10 -2.62 -31.71 -10.66
N LEU A 11 -2.38 -30.93 -9.60
CA LEU A 11 -1.16 -30.15 -9.44
C LEU A 11 0.04 -31.11 -9.32
N PRO A 12 1.23 -30.75 -9.84
CA PRO A 12 2.46 -31.41 -9.45
C PRO A 12 2.61 -31.37 -7.91
N ALA A 13 3.41 -32.28 -7.34
CA ALA A 13 3.66 -32.28 -5.89
C ALA A 13 4.00 -30.84 -5.43
N PRO A 14 3.27 -30.30 -4.44
CA PRO A 14 3.37 -28.89 -4.11
C PRO A 14 4.79 -28.56 -3.67
N GLU A 15 5.37 -27.52 -4.25
CA GLU A 15 6.63 -26.95 -3.77
C GLU A 15 6.45 -26.58 -2.28
N TRP A 16 7.49 -26.74 -1.45
CA TRP A 16 7.36 -26.64 0.01
C TRP A 16 6.79 -25.29 0.49
N TRP A 17 7.04 -24.23 -0.28
CA TRP A 17 6.60 -22.87 -0.03
C TRP A 17 5.17 -22.58 -0.54
N SER A 18 4.56 -23.52 -1.27
CA SER A 18 3.23 -23.39 -1.85
C SER A 18 2.18 -23.19 -0.77
N ARG A 19 1.33 -22.18 -0.94
CA ARG A 19 0.33 -21.76 0.04
C ARG A 19 -0.76 -20.91 -0.64
N PRO A 20 -1.90 -20.65 0.01
CA PRO A 20 -2.88 -19.71 -0.51
C PRO A 20 -2.22 -18.36 -0.86
N GLY A 21 -2.40 -17.92 -2.09
CA GLY A 21 -1.79 -16.69 -2.62
C GLY A 21 -0.33 -16.82 -3.06
N LEU A 22 0.32 -17.99 -2.98
CA LEU A 22 1.61 -18.24 -3.63
C LEU A 22 1.70 -19.71 -4.06
N GLN A 23 1.62 -19.97 -5.36
CA GLN A 23 1.65 -21.33 -5.90
C GLN A 23 2.05 -21.34 -7.37
N ARG A 24 2.33 -22.52 -7.89
CA ARG A 24 2.59 -22.74 -9.31
C ARG A 24 1.38 -23.39 -9.98
N ASP A 25 1.03 -22.93 -11.17
CA ASP A 25 -0.02 -23.55 -11.97
C ASP A 25 0.49 -24.77 -12.78
N PRO A 26 -0.40 -25.55 -13.41
CA PRO A 26 -0.01 -26.70 -14.24
C PRO A 26 0.84 -26.34 -15.46
N ALA A 27 0.80 -25.09 -15.94
CA ALA A 27 1.64 -24.62 -17.05
C ALA A 27 3.06 -24.25 -16.59
N GLY A 28 3.31 -24.23 -15.28
CA GLY A 28 4.60 -23.93 -14.69
C GLY A 28 4.75 -22.47 -14.25
N ASP A 29 3.71 -21.64 -14.39
CA ASP A 29 3.78 -20.23 -14.03
C ASP A 29 3.56 -20.02 -12.53
N LEU A 30 4.36 -19.13 -11.95
CA LEU A 30 4.25 -18.70 -10.57
C LEU A 30 3.13 -17.67 -10.42
N TRP A 31 2.28 -17.87 -9.42
CA TRP A 31 1.21 -16.97 -9.03
C TRP A 31 1.49 -16.43 -7.63
N PHE A 32 1.34 -15.12 -7.44
CA PHE A 32 1.49 -14.44 -6.15
C PHE A 32 0.38 -13.41 -5.96
N ALA A 33 -0.28 -13.44 -4.80
CA ALA A 33 -1.45 -12.61 -4.49
C ALA A 33 -2.47 -12.61 -5.65
N GLU A 34 -2.69 -13.80 -6.22
CA GLU A 34 -3.60 -14.05 -7.36
C GLU A 34 -3.24 -13.37 -8.68
N HIS A 35 -2.03 -12.83 -8.79
CA HIS A 35 -1.45 -12.35 -10.04
C HIS A 35 -0.43 -13.35 -10.58
N ARG A 36 -0.43 -13.53 -11.89
CA ARG A 36 0.66 -14.25 -12.56
C ARG A 36 1.92 -13.39 -12.45
N VAL A 37 2.97 -13.94 -11.85
CA VAL A 37 4.18 -13.18 -11.53
C VAL A 37 4.92 -12.72 -12.79
N ALA A 38 4.76 -13.43 -13.91
CA ALA A 38 5.27 -13.01 -15.21
C ALA A 38 4.69 -11.66 -15.66
N ASP A 39 3.39 -11.43 -15.41
CA ASP A 39 2.73 -10.19 -15.80
C ASP A 39 3.19 -9.03 -14.90
N LEU A 40 3.41 -9.29 -13.60
CA LEU A 40 4.01 -8.31 -12.68
C LEU A 40 5.42 -7.88 -13.13
N ALA A 41 6.26 -8.84 -13.51
CA ALA A 41 7.61 -8.57 -14.03
C ALA A 41 7.56 -7.74 -15.32
N ALA A 42 6.67 -8.09 -16.26
CA ALA A 42 6.53 -7.40 -17.54
C ALA A 42 6.04 -5.94 -17.37
N CYS A 43 5.11 -5.70 -16.44
CA CYS A 43 4.52 -4.38 -16.22
C CYS A 43 5.45 -3.43 -15.44
N HIS A 44 6.19 -3.93 -14.45
CA HIS A 44 6.92 -3.08 -13.50
C HIS A 44 8.46 -3.13 -13.64
N GLY A 45 8.96 -4.16 -14.33
CA GLY A 45 10.39 -4.43 -14.50
C GLY A 45 11.04 -5.08 -13.28
N THR A 46 12.37 -5.14 -13.29
CA THR A 46 13.21 -5.71 -12.23
C THR A 46 14.43 -4.81 -12.00
N PRO A 47 15.02 -4.78 -10.79
CA PRO A 47 14.58 -5.50 -9.59
C PRO A 47 13.38 -4.82 -8.90
N SER A 48 12.39 -5.59 -8.48
CA SER A 48 11.16 -5.03 -7.88
C SER A 48 10.57 -5.93 -6.79
N TYR A 49 10.23 -5.33 -5.65
CA TYR A 49 9.53 -5.99 -4.56
C TYR A 49 8.02 -5.88 -4.75
N PHE A 50 7.30 -6.95 -4.40
CA PHE A 50 5.83 -6.98 -4.36
C PHE A 50 5.35 -7.49 -3.02
N TYR A 51 4.38 -6.81 -2.42
CA TYR A 51 3.82 -7.16 -1.11
C TYR A 51 2.31 -7.44 -1.21
N GLY A 52 1.87 -8.62 -0.78
CA GLY A 52 0.48 -9.06 -0.84
C GLY A 52 -0.29 -8.85 0.47
N GLY A 53 -1.30 -7.99 0.46
CA GLY A 53 -2.10 -7.64 1.64
C GLY A 53 -2.88 -8.80 2.25
N ASP A 54 -3.36 -9.75 1.43
CA ASP A 54 -4.06 -10.95 1.90
C ASP A 54 -3.24 -11.77 2.89
N ARG A 55 -1.95 -11.94 2.60
CA ARG A 55 -1.06 -12.71 3.48
C ARG A 55 -0.78 -11.95 4.77
N ILE A 56 -0.57 -10.62 4.71
CA ILE A 56 -0.38 -9.78 5.90
C ILE A 56 -1.61 -9.86 6.80
N ALA A 57 -2.82 -9.68 6.25
CA ALA A 57 -4.06 -9.78 7.02
C ALA A 57 -4.24 -11.17 7.66
N ALA A 58 -3.96 -12.24 6.91
CA ALA A 58 -4.01 -13.59 7.44
C ALA A 58 -3.00 -13.80 8.58
N ASN A 59 -1.79 -13.25 8.47
CA ASN A 59 -0.77 -13.34 9.51
C ASN A 59 -1.18 -12.56 10.77
N VAL A 60 -1.73 -11.35 10.62
CA VAL A 60 -2.26 -10.53 11.72
C VAL A 60 -3.41 -11.26 12.42
N ALA A 61 -4.43 -11.69 11.68
CA ALA A 61 -5.58 -12.41 12.22
C ALA A 61 -5.17 -13.70 12.93
N ARG A 62 -4.19 -14.43 12.38
CA ARG A 62 -3.64 -15.64 12.99
C ARG A 62 -3.00 -15.34 14.35
N LEU A 63 -2.19 -14.28 14.47
CA LEU A 63 -1.61 -13.92 15.77
C LEU A 63 -2.67 -13.43 16.77
N HIS A 64 -3.62 -12.59 16.35
CA HIS A 64 -4.71 -12.14 17.22
C HIS A 64 -5.52 -13.33 17.77
N GLY A 65 -5.84 -14.31 16.93
CA GLY A 65 -6.57 -15.51 17.34
C GLY A 65 -5.86 -16.30 18.44
N HIS A 66 -4.55 -16.53 18.31
CA HIS A 66 -3.77 -17.25 19.32
C HIS A 66 -3.58 -16.41 20.59
N LEU A 67 -3.35 -15.10 20.45
CA LEU A 67 -3.22 -14.18 21.59
C LEU A 67 -4.51 -14.08 22.41
N ALA A 68 -5.69 -14.18 21.78
CA ALA A 68 -6.97 -14.22 22.49
C ALA A 68 -7.06 -15.41 23.47
N THR A 69 -6.33 -16.50 23.23
CA THR A 69 -6.32 -17.68 24.12
C THR A 69 -5.46 -17.51 25.37
N VAL A 70 -4.64 -16.46 25.43
CA VAL A 70 -3.72 -16.18 26.55
C VAL A 70 -4.49 -15.72 27.80
N GLY A 71 -5.68 -15.15 27.62
CA GLY A 71 -6.54 -14.69 28.71
C GLY A 71 -6.09 -13.38 29.35
N ARG A 72 -5.25 -12.58 28.66
CA ARG A 72 -4.84 -11.21 29.00
C ARG A 72 -5.01 -10.29 27.79
N PRO A 73 -5.23 -8.97 27.97
CA PRO A 73 -5.16 -8.02 26.87
C PRO A 73 -3.79 -8.09 26.19
N ALA A 74 -3.79 -8.26 24.87
CA ALA A 74 -2.58 -8.34 24.06
C ALA A 74 -2.65 -7.35 22.90
N ARG A 75 -1.57 -6.63 22.64
CA ARG A 75 -1.43 -5.73 21.48
C ARG A 75 -0.31 -6.19 20.57
N LEU A 76 -0.52 -6.02 19.27
CA LEU A 76 0.53 -6.14 18.27
C LEU A 76 1.07 -4.75 17.96
N LEU A 77 2.40 -4.64 17.94
CA LEU A 77 3.15 -3.44 17.60
C LEU A 77 4.12 -3.82 16.48
N TYR A 78 3.76 -3.62 15.22
CA TYR A 78 4.59 -4.07 14.11
C TYR A 78 5.98 -3.38 14.15
N ALA A 79 7.04 -4.17 14.09
CA ALA A 79 8.42 -3.67 14.14
C ALA A 79 8.80 -3.05 12.78
N MET A 80 8.65 -1.72 12.67
CA MET A 80 8.79 -0.96 11.41
C MET A 80 10.13 -1.20 10.70
N LYS A 81 11.20 -1.45 11.46
CA LYS A 81 12.53 -1.78 10.94
C LYS A 81 12.55 -2.99 9.98
N SER A 82 11.53 -3.85 10.02
CA SER A 82 11.37 -4.97 9.07
C SER A 82 10.96 -4.46 7.70
N ASN A 83 9.92 -3.62 7.60
CA ASN A 83 9.49 -3.00 6.35
C ASN A 83 8.79 -1.66 6.63
N ARG A 84 9.26 -0.58 6.00
CA ARG A 84 8.76 0.78 6.20
C ARG A 84 7.96 1.32 5.02
N PHE A 85 7.60 0.48 4.06
CA PHE A 85 6.85 0.89 2.88
C PHE A 85 5.46 1.41 3.29
N GLU A 86 5.13 2.64 2.91
CA GLU A 86 3.93 3.36 3.39
C GLU A 86 2.63 2.57 3.17
N PRO A 87 2.37 1.95 2.00
CA PRO A 87 1.17 1.13 1.81
C PRO A 87 1.04 -0.03 2.81
N VAL A 88 2.15 -0.72 3.14
CA VAL A 88 2.17 -1.81 4.13
C VAL A 88 1.86 -1.27 5.52
N LEU A 89 2.46 -0.13 5.90
CA LEU A 89 2.21 0.50 7.20
C LEU A 89 0.76 0.96 7.35
N ARG A 90 0.20 1.60 6.33
CA ARG A 90 -1.21 2.04 6.34
C ARG A 90 -2.18 0.87 6.39
N PHE A 91 -1.84 -0.22 5.73
CA PHE A 91 -2.64 -1.44 5.80
C PHE A 91 -2.58 -2.10 7.19
N LEU A 92 -1.40 -2.16 7.82
CA LEU A 92 -1.30 -2.62 9.22
C LEU A 92 -2.07 -1.69 10.17
N HIS A 93 -2.08 -0.38 9.90
CA HIS A 93 -2.89 0.58 10.64
C HIS A 93 -4.38 0.27 10.57
N SER A 94 -4.91 -0.06 9.37
CA SER A 94 -6.33 -0.40 9.20
C SER A 94 -6.72 -1.72 9.87
N LEU A 95 -5.74 -2.58 10.16
CA LEU A 95 -5.90 -3.81 10.93
C LEU A 95 -5.72 -3.61 12.45
N GLU A 96 -5.72 -2.36 12.93
CA GLU A 96 -5.55 -2.00 14.36
C GLU A 96 -4.22 -2.45 14.98
N VAL A 97 -3.18 -2.67 14.15
CA VAL A 97 -1.82 -2.97 14.61
C VAL A 97 -1.11 -1.65 14.89
N GLY A 98 -0.46 -1.52 16.05
CA GLY A 98 0.40 -0.36 16.37
C GLY A 98 1.81 -0.52 15.79
N LEU A 99 2.78 0.29 16.23
CA LEU A 99 4.16 0.20 15.74
C LEU A 99 5.19 0.15 16.88
N ASP A 100 6.19 -0.71 16.71
CA ASP A 100 7.49 -0.59 17.38
C ASP A 100 8.43 0.21 16.46
N VAL A 101 8.96 1.30 17.01
CA VAL A 101 9.85 2.25 16.35
C VAL A 101 11.14 2.42 17.14
N CYS A 102 12.24 2.72 16.46
CA CYS A 102 13.58 2.73 17.05
C CYS A 102 14.37 4.01 16.78
N SER A 103 13.78 4.99 16.09
CA SER A 103 14.38 6.31 15.88
C SER A 103 13.33 7.43 15.82
N PRO A 104 13.71 8.69 16.10
CA PRO A 104 12.82 9.84 15.88
C PRO A 104 12.31 9.95 14.43
N GLY A 105 13.13 9.54 13.46
CA GLY A 105 12.72 9.50 12.05
C GLY A 105 11.58 8.51 11.81
N GLU A 106 11.60 7.36 12.47
CA GLU A 106 10.50 6.38 12.39
C GLU A 106 9.23 6.87 13.09
N ILE A 107 9.32 7.68 14.16
CA ILE A 107 8.16 8.36 14.74
C ILE A 107 7.54 9.33 13.72
N ALA A 108 8.37 10.15 13.07
CA ALA A 108 7.90 11.09 12.05
C ALA A 108 7.25 10.35 10.86
N TRP A 109 7.85 9.25 10.42
CA TRP A 109 7.33 8.42 9.34
C TRP A 109 6.01 7.73 9.72
N ALA A 110 5.90 7.20 10.94
CA ALA A 110 4.66 6.62 11.46
C ALA A 110 3.51 7.63 11.44
N ARG A 111 3.76 8.87 11.87
CA ARG A 111 2.77 9.96 11.84
C ARG A 111 2.34 10.28 10.41
N ALA A 112 3.29 10.35 9.46
CA ALA A 112 2.98 10.56 8.05
C ALA A 112 2.11 9.43 7.46
N CYS A 113 2.29 8.20 7.97
CA CYS A 113 1.44 7.04 7.63
C CYS A 113 0.10 6.99 8.37
N GLY A 114 -0.24 8.00 9.19
CA GLY A 114 -1.54 8.12 9.87
C GLY A 114 -1.59 7.57 11.30
N PHE A 115 -0.48 7.09 11.85
CA PHE A 115 -0.46 6.57 13.22
C PHE A 115 -0.44 7.70 14.25
N ALA A 116 -1.29 7.58 15.28
CA ALA A 116 -1.22 8.44 16.46
C ALA A 116 -0.08 7.99 17.40
N ASP A 117 0.54 8.93 18.12
CA ASP A 117 1.65 8.67 19.06
C ASP A 117 1.36 7.56 20.08
N ARG A 118 0.13 7.49 20.60
CA ARG A 118 -0.32 6.45 21.54
C ARG A 118 -0.30 5.02 20.98
N ALA A 119 -0.22 4.87 19.65
CA ALA A 119 -0.08 3.59 18.97
C ALA A 119 1.39 3.18 18.78
N LEU A 120 2.34 4.03 19.20
CA LEU A 120 3.78 3.83 19.03
C LEU A 120 4.43 3.39 20.35
N SER A 121 5.34 2.42 20.25
CA SER A 121 6.29 2.04 21.28
C SER A 121 7.70 2.29 20.74
N PHE A 122 8.51 3.04 21.47
CA PHE A 122 9.86 3.39 21.09
C PHE A 122 10.87 2.61 21.93
N THR A 123 11.76 1.86 21.28
CA THR A 123 12.86 1.15 21.95
C THR A 123 14.16 1.29 21.19
N ALA A 124 15.16 1.95 21.78
CA ALA A 124 16.48 2.08 21.20
C ALA A 124 17.57 2.30 22.25
N GLY A 125 18.78 1.81 21.94
CA GLY A 125 19.99 2.03 22.73
C GLY A 125 20.90 3.07 22.08
N SER A 126 21.88 3.56 22.83
CA SER A 126 22.95 4.46 22.33
C SER A 126 22.46 5.76 21.66
N LEU A 127 21.33 6.30 22.12
CA LEU A 127 20.73 7.53 21.60
C LEU A 127 21.58 8.77 21.87
N SER A 128 21.56 9.69 20.91
CA SER A 128 22.19 11.00 21.01
C SER A 128 21.33 11.99 21.82
N THR A 129 21.92 13.13 22.20
CA THR A 129 21.16 14.22 22.82
C THR A 129 20.03 14.71 21.92
N ALA A 130 20.26 14.77 20.60
CA ALA A 130 19.23 15.18 19.65
C ALA A 130 18.04 14.21 19.63
N ASP A 131 18.30 12.90 19.74
CA ASP A 131 17.24 11.90 19.82
C ASP A 131 16.39 12.08 21.08
N TYR A 132 17.01 12.28 22.24
CA TYR A 132 16.28 12.54 23.49
C TYR A 132 15.47 13.85 23.41
N THR A 133 16.02 14.90 22.81
CA THR A 133 15.27 16.15 22.57
C THR A 133 14.04 15.91 21.69
N ALA A 134 14.17 15.10 20.63
CA ALA A 134 13.04 14.75 19.77
C ALA A 134 11.98 13.91 20.53
N LEU A 135 12.41 12.95 21.35
CA LEU A 135 11.51 12.15 22.20
C LEU A 135 10.74 12.98 23.23
N ALA A 136 11.31 14.10 23.69
CA ALA A 136 10.61 15.03 24.58
C ALA A 136 9.45 15.77 23.89
N GLN A 137 9.51 15.92 22.56
CA GLN A 137 8.43 16.48 21.74
C GLN A 137 7.34 15.45 21.40
N ALA A 138 7.46 14.21 21.89
CA ALA A 138 6.53 13.12 21.67
C ALA A 138 6.11 12.49 23.02
N PRO A 139 5.38 13.22 23.87
CA PRO A 139 5.04 12.78 25.23
C PRO A 139 4.11 11.56 25.24
N ASP A 140 3.27 11.40 24.22
CA ASP A 140 2.29 10.32 24.10
C ASP A 140 2.86 9.01 23.52
N VAL A 141 4.10 9.05 23.00
CA VAL A 141 4.82 7.84 22.58
C VAL A 141 5.26 7.07 23.82
N TRP A 142 4.97 5.77 23.86
CA TRP A 142 5.50 4.92 24.92
C TRP A 142 7.00 4.71 24.70
N VAL A 143 7.86 4.97 25.69
CA VAL A 143 9.31 4.81 25.56
C VAL A 143 9.81 3.72 26.50
N ASN A 144 10.62 2.80 25.99
CA ASN A 144 11.37 1.85 26.80
C ASN A 144 12.82 2.31 26.95
N ALA A 145 13.23 2.67 28.16
CA ALA A 145 14.61 3.02 28.47
C ALA A 145 15.51 1.78 28.32
N ASP A 146 16.54 1.86 27.49
CA ASP A 146 17.44 0.73 27.21
C ASP A 146 18.54 0.54 28.27
N SER A 147 18.79 1.57 29.10
CA SER A 147 19.87 1.56 30.09
C SER A 147 19.64 2.56 31.23
N LEU A 148 20.45 2.48 32.28
CA LEU A 148 20.49 3.49 33.36
C LEU A 148 20.84 4.89 32.83
N THR A 149 21.67 4.97 31.79
CA THR A 149 21.97 6.24 31.11
C THR A 149 20.72 6.80 30.43
N ALA A 150 19.92 5.95 29.79
CA ALA A 150 18.65 6.37 29.19
C ALA A 150 17.68 6.90 30.24
N LEU A 151 17.58 6.28 31.41
CA LEU A 151 16.77 6.80 32.53
C LEU A 151 17.21 8.23 32.92
N ARG A 152 18.51 8.46 33.13
CA ARG A 152 19.04 9.80 33.47
C ARG A 152 18.73 10.83 32.39
N ARG A 153 18.87 10.47 31.12
CA ARG A 153 18.61 11.39 29.99
C ARG A 153 17.12 11.68 29.84
N LEU A 154 16.27 10.67 29.93
CA LEU A 154 14.81 10.85 29.85
C LEU A 154 14.29 11.69 31.02
N ALA A 155 14.81 11.52 32.23
CA ALA A 155 14.44 12.37 33.36
C ALA A 155 14.79 13.86 33.15
N GLN A 156 15.89 14.14 32.43
CA GLN A 156 16.30 15.51 32.11
C GLN A 156 15.36 16.17 31.08
N VAL A 157 14.97 15.43 30.04
CA VAL A 157 14.21 16.00 28.91
C VAL A 157 12.70 15.80 29.02
N SER A 158 12.26 14.86 29.86
CA SER A 158 10.84 14.53 30.10
C SER A 158 10.61 14.17 31.57
N PRO A 159 10.68 15.15 32.49
CA PRO A 159 10.46 14.93 33.91
C PRO A 159 9.09 14.29 34.20
N GLY A 160 9.04 13.33 35.12
CA GLY A 160 7.79 12.67 35.51
C GLY A 160 7.21 11.69 34.49
N ARG A 161 7.92 11.44 33.38
CA ARG A 161 7.44 10.55 32.29
C ARG A 161 7.17 9.14 32.81
N GLU A 162 6.05 8.59 32.35
CA GLU A 162 5.73 7.17 32.45
C GLU A 162 6.38 6.39 31.31
N LEU A 163 7.08 5.31 31.64
CA LEU A 163 7.94 4.60 30.69
C LEU A 163 8.11 3.12 31.05
N GLY A 164 8.67 2.36 30.11
CA GLY A 164 9.17 1.02 30.34
C GLY A 164 10.69 0.96 30.50
N LEU A 165 11.20 -0.16 31.02
CA LEU A 165 12.62 -0.48 31.04
C LEU A 165 12.87 -1.72 30.20
N ARG A 166 13.80 -1.65 29.25
CA ARG A 166 14.26 -2.84 28.56
C ARG A 166 15.14 -3.68 29.48
N ILE A 167 14.78 -4.94 29.64
CA ILE A 167 15.51 -5.92 30.45
C ILE A 167 16.22 -6.94 29.57
N ASN A 168 17.30 -7.50 30.11
CA ASN A 168 18.05 -8.58 29.48
C ASN A 168 18.02 -9.83 30.37
N PRO A 169 17.34 -10.91 29.95
CA PRO A 169 17.24 -12.15 30.73
C PRO A 169 18.50 -13.03 30.62
N ALA A 170 19.57 -12.56 29.94
CA ALA A 170 20.80 -13.32 29.69
C ALA A 170 20.56 -14.68 29.00
N ALA A 171 19.43 -14.83 28.32
CA ALA A 171 19.02 -15.99 27.54
C ALA A 171 18.34 -15.48 26.27
N GLY A 172 18.61 -16.12 25.15
CA GLY A 172 18.03 -15.74 23.87
C GLY A 172 18.15 -16.84 22.83
N LEU A 173 17.50 -16.62 21.70
CA LEU A 173 17.30 -17.60 20.65
C LEU A 173 17.46 -16.96 19.26
N GLY A 174 17.69 -17.79 18.24
CA GLY A 174 17.89 -17.36 16.86
C GLY A 174 17.55 -18.46 15.86
N TYR A 175 17.25 -18.07 14.62
CA TYR A 175 17.02 -18.98 13.50
C TYR A 175 18.19 -19.96 13.33
N ALA A 176 17.89 -21.26 13.31
CA ALA A 176 18.87 -22.35 13.14
C ALA A 176 20.16 -22.21 13.98
N SER A 177 20.06 -21.62 15.18
CA SER A 177 21.20 -21.31 16.07
C SER A 177 22.21 -20.26 15.56
N ASN A 178 21.91 -19.55 14.47
CA ASN A 178 22.73 -18.50 13.89
C ASN A 178 23.11 -17.45 14.95
N SER A 179 24.42 -17.26 15.16
CA SER A 179 24.96 -16.37 16.20
C SER A 179 24.91 -14.89 15.80
N LEU A 180 24.81 -14.58 14.50
CA LEU A 180 24.78 -13.21 13.97
C LEU A 180 23.48 -12.46 14.31
N VAL A 181 22.42 -13.20 14.67
CA VAL A 181 21.07 -12.67 14.96
C VAL A 181 20.61 -12.97 16.39
N ARG A 182 21.55 -13.10 17.34
CA ARG A 182 21.24 -13.31 18.77
C ARG A 182 21.20 -11.98 19.53
N TYR A 183 20.07 -11.69 20.17
CA TYR A 183 19.81 -10.42 20.88
C TYR A 183 19.96 -10.52 22.41
N SER A 184 20.06 -11.73 22.95
CA SER A 184 20.41 -12.02 24.35
C SER A 184 21.09 -13.40 24.44
N GLY A 185 21.91 -13.64 25.47
CA GLY A 185 22.60 -14.92 25.68
C GLY A 185 23.75 -14.84 26.69
N ALA A 186 24.59 -15.89 26.72
CA ALA A 186 25.69 -16.03 27.67
C ALA A 186 26.81 -14.99 27.50
N LYS A 187 27.02 -14.48 26.27
CA LYS A 187 27.86 -13.30 26.04
C LYS A 187 27.01 -12.05 26.24
N PRO A 188 27.49 -11.05 27.00
CA PRO A 188 26.78 -9.79 27.15
C PRO A 188 26.47 -9.16 25.78
N THR A 189 25.26 -8.63 25.66
CA THR A 189 24.80 -7.89 24.48
C THR A 189 24.66 -6.41 24.84
N LYS A 190 24.59 -5.54 23.84
CA LYS A 190 24.46 -4.09 24.08
C LYS A 190 23.10 -3.64 24.61
N PHE A 191 22.14 -4.56 24.78
CA PHE A 191 20.73 -4.24 24.97
C PHE A 191 20.25 -4.51 26.40
N GLY A 192 19.51 -3.55 26.95
CA GLY A 192 18.74 -3.72 28.18
C GLY A 192 19.57 -3.87 29.47
N VAL A 193 18.85 -3.81 30.59
CA VAL A 193 19.42 -3.96 31.93
C VAL A 193 19.37 -5.42 32.37
N TYR A 194 20.52 -5.95 32.78
CA TYR A 194 20.65 -7.32 33.30
C TYR A 194 20.11 -7.44 34.73
N ARG A 195 19.83 -8.66 35.14
CA ARG A 195 19.23 -8.99 36.44
C ARG A 195 20.00 -8.41 37.63
N ASP A 196 21.32 -8.46 37.59
CA ASP A 196 22.22 -7.96 38.63
C ASP A 196 22.18 -6.43 38.82
N ARG A 197 21.75 -5.68 37.80
CA ARG A 197 21.61 -4.22 37.83
C ARG A 197 20.15 -3.75 37.90
N PHE A 198 19.18 -4.67 37.94
CA PHE A 198 17.77 -4.33 37.90
C PHE A 198 17.31 -3.52 39.12
N ALA A 199 17.72 -3.93 40.34
CA ALA A 199 17.38 -3.21 41.57
C ALA A 199 17.90 -1.76 41.56
N GLU A 200 19.11 -1.53 41.03
CA GLU A 200 19.65 -0.18 40.85
C GLU A 200 18.84 0.63 39.84
N ALA A 201 18.40 0.02 38.74
CA ALA A 201 17.56 0.71 37.75
C ALA A 201 16.21 1.15 38.35
N LEU A 202 15.58 0.29 39.18
CA LEU A 202 14.35 0.64 39.90
C LEU A 202 14.57 1.81 40.87
N ALA A 203 15.63 1.74 41.69
CA ALA A 203 15.97 2.80 42.63
C ALA A 203 16.25 4.14 41.91
N LEU A 204 17.06 4.09 40.86
CA LEU A 204 17.40 5.27 40.05
C LEU A 204 16.16 5.90 39.39
N ALA A 205 15.24 5.09 38.86
CA ALA A 205 14.00 5.62 38.28
C ALA A 205 13.18 6.39 39.34
N GLY A 206 13.08 5.85 40.56
CA GLY A 206 12.42 6.51 41.68
C GLY A 206 13.11 7.82 42.11
N GLU A 207 14.43 7.81 42.25
CA GLU A 207 15.24 9.01 42.57
C GLU A 207 15.07 10.12 41.54
N LEU A 208 14.92 9.75 40.25
CA LEU A 208 14.72 10.68 39.14
C LEU A 208 13.26 11.11 38.95
N GLY A 209 12.32 10.60 39.77
CA GLY A 209 10.90 10.89 39.65
C GLY A 209 10.23 10.32 38.40
N LEU A 210 10.82 9.31 37.76
CA LEU A 210 10.25 8.62 36.61
C LEU A 210 9.23 7.56 37.07
N ARG A 211 8.16 7.39 36.29
CA ARG A 211 7.15 6.36 36.53
C ARG A 211 7.44 5.13 35.69
N LEU A 212 8.22 4.20 36.24
CA LEU A 212 8.50 2.94 35.58
C LEU A 212 7.35 1.95 35.80
N THR A 213 6.51 1.74 34.78
CA THR A 213 5.33 0.85 34.87
C THR A 213 5.32 -0.27 33.84
N GLY A 214 6.28 -0.26 32.90
CA GLY A 214 6.46 -1.35 31.95
C GLY A 214 7.84 -2.00 31.94
N LEU A 215 7.89 -3.23 31.41
CA LEU A 215 9.12 -3.90 31.03
C LEU A 215 9.08 -4.26 29.54
N HIS A 216 10.23 -4.21 28.89
CA HIS A 216 10.43 -4.63 27.50
C HIS A 216 11.51 -5.71 27.44
N CYS A 217 11.31 -6.73 26.63
CA CYS A 217 12.32 -7.71 26.31
C CYS A 217 12.24 -8.07 24.83
N HIS A 218 13.38 -8.36 24.19
CA HIS A 218 13.41 -8.97 22.87
C HIS A 218 14.34 -10.17 22.91
N ALA A 219 13.74 -11.37 22.89
CA ALA A 219 14.42 -12.62 23.19
C ALA A 219 15.25 -13.16 22.02
N GLY A 220 14.86 -12.88 20.78
CA GLY A 220 15.51 -13.50 19.62
C GLY A 220 14.91 -13.12 18.28
N CYS A 221 15.41 -13.75 17.22
CA CYS A 221 15.00 -13.51 15.84
C CYS A 221 14.74 -14.83 15.09
N GLY A 222 13.68 -14.85 14.26
CA GLY A 222 13.36 -15.95 13.36
C GLY A 222 13.16 -17.31 14.04
N PHE A 223 12.68 -17.36 15.28
CA PHE A 223 12.52 -18.62 15.98
C PHE A 223 11.30 -19.41 15.48
N LEU A 224 11.46 -20.72 15.43
CA LEU A 224 10.46 -21.70 14.99
C LEU A 224 10.16 -22.68 16.13
N THR A 225 9.36 -23.72 15.85
CA THR A 225 8.98 -24.73 16.85
C THR A 225 10.15 -25.33 17.63
N PRO A 226 11.29 -25.69 17.00
CA PRO A 226 12.42 -26.29 17.72
C PRO A 226 13.04 -25.38 18.80
N GLN A 227 12.81 -24.06 18.73
CA GLN A 227 13.36 -23.10 19.69
C GLN A 227 12.39 -22.75 20.84
N LEU A 228 11.16 -23.27 20.84
CA LEU A 228 10.20 -23.02 21.92
C LEU A 228 10.69 -23.40 23.32
N PRO A 229 11.47 -24.49 23.53
CA PRO A 229 12.07 -24.77 24.85
C PRO A 229 13.04 -23.68 25.34
N ALA A 230 13.78 -23.05 24.43
CA ALA A 230 14.66 -21.94 24.80
C ALA A 230 13.85 -20.66 25.11
N LEU A 231 12.76 -20.42 24.38
CA LEU A 231 11.83 -19.34 24.68
C LEU A 231 11.18 -19.51 26.07
N ASP A 232 10.86 -20.74 26.44
CA ASP A 232 10.33 -21.08 27.76
C ASP A 232 11.29 -20.66 28.90
N GLU A 233 12.58 -20.98 28.75
CA GLU A 233 13.62 -20.53 29.68
C GLU A 233 13.67 -19.00 29.79
N VAL A 234 13.61 -18.30 28.65
CA VAL A 234 13.58 -16.84 28.62
C VAL A 234 12.39 -16.28 29.40
N PHE A 235 11.19 -16.83 29.18
CA PHE A 235 9.97 -16.38 29.88
C PHE A 235 10.04 -16.63 31.38
N GLY A 236 10.62 -17.76 31.81
CA GLY A 236 10.88 -18.01 33.23
C GLY A 236 11.76 -16.92 33.85
N ARG A 237 12.84 -16.54 33.17
CA ARG A 237 13.74 -15.47 33.65
C ARG A 237 13.11 -14.09 33.62
N ILE A 238 12.18 -13.80 32.70
CA ILE A 238 11.38 -12.56 32.72
C ILE A 238 10.48 -12.54 33.97
N GLY A 239 9.95 -13.70 34.38
CA GLY A 239 9.18 -13.86 35.62
C GLY A 239 9.92 -13.31 36.85
N ASP A 240 11.22 -13.58 36.95
CA ASP A 240 12.06 -13.07 38.03
C ASP A 240 12.01 -11.53 38.11
N PHE A 241 12.05 -10.82 36.97
CA PHE A 241 11.99 -9.35 36.91
C PHE A 241 10.63 -8.82 37.38
N LEU A 242 9.54 -9.47 36.97
CA LEU A 242 8.19 -9.11 37.40
C LEU A 242 8.00 -9.32 38.90
N ASP A 243 8.56 -10.39 39.47
CA ASP A 243 8.47 -10.66 40.91
C ASP A 243 9.24 -9.63 41.74
N ALA A 244 10.35 -9.10 41.21
CA ALA A 244 11.10 -8.00 41.82
C ALA A 244 10.44 -6.62 41.64
N ALA A 245 9.49 -6.48 40.72
CA ALA A 245 8.78 -5.23 40.42
C ALA A 245 7.26 -5.47 40.24
N PRO A 246 6.52 -5.80 41.31
CA PRO A 246 5.12 -6.22 41.23
C PRO A 246 4.15 -5.11 40.79
N HIS A 247 4.59 -3.85 40.74
CA HIS A 247 3.83 -2.71 40.25
C HIS A 247 3.81 -2.60 38.71
N ILE A 248 4.66 -3.36 38.02
CA ILE A 248 4.69 -3.40 36.55
C ILE A 248 3.36 -3.96 36.03
N ASN A 249 2.73 -3.21 35.14
CA ASN A 249 1.42 -3.53 34.56
C ASN A 249 1.46 -3.63 33.03
N ARG A 250 2.61 -3.38 32.40
CA ARG A 250 2.81 -3.53 30.96
C ARG A 250 4.06 -4.37 30.68
N LEU A 251 3.93 -5.42 29.88
CA LEU A 251 5.05 -6.26 29.47
C LEU A 251 5.05 -6.42 27.95
N ASN A 252 6.07 -5.87 27.32
CA ASN A 252 6.34 -6.05 25.91
C ASN A 252 7.38 -7.17 25.74
N LEU A 253 6.98 -8.27 25.11
CA LEU A 253 7.80 -9.47 24.89
C LEU A 253 8.61 -9.41 23.58
N GLY A 254 8.52 -8.28 22.87
CA GLY A 254 9.26 -8.02 21.64
C GLY A 254 8.83 -8.91 20.48
N GLY A 255 9.65 -8.90 19.44
CA GLY A 255 9.45 -9.71 18.24
C GLY A 255 10.17 -11.06 18.27
N GLY A 256 10.47 -11.55 17.07
CA GLY A 256 11.33 -12.71 16.86
C GLY A 256 10.62 -13.94 16.32
N LEU A 257 9.30 -13.93 16.23
CA LEU A 257 8.52 -15.00 15.61
C LEU A 257 8.99 -15.17 14.16
N GLY A 258 9.36 -16.39 13.80
CA GLY A 258 9.86 -16.74 12.47
C GLY A 258 8.82 -17.38 11.57
N ILE A 259 9.20 -17.49 10.30
CA ILE A 259 8.54 -18.29 9.27
C ILE A 259 9.56 -19.29 8.70
N PRO A 260 9.12 -20.39 8.09
CA PRO A 260 10.00 -21.25 7.31
C PRO A 260 10.70 -20.47 6.18
N LEU A 261 12.01 -20.60 6.09
CA LEU A 261 12.83 -20.05 5.00
C LEU A 261 13.29 -21.14 4.02
N THR A 262 13.28 -22.40 4.46
CA THR A 262 13.64 -23.58 3.65
C THR A 262 12.66 -24.73 3.85
N ALA A 263 12.70 -25.73 2.96
CA ALA A 263 11.89 -26.94 3.07
C ALA A 263 12.13 -27.76 4.35
N ALA A 264 13.30 -27.61 4.98
CA ALA A 264 13.67 -28.34 6.19
C ALA A 264 13.12 -27.69 7.48
N ASP A 265 12.63 -26.46 7.39
CA ASP A 265 12.13 -25.72 8.54
C ASP A 265 10.75 -26.24 8.97
N ALA A 266 10.64 -26.57 10.25
CA ALA A 266 9.34 -26.79 10.87
C ALA A 266 8.66 -25.44 11.14
N PRO A 267 7.42 -25.19 10.66
CA PRO A 267 6.68 -23.97 10.98
C PRO A 267 6.57 -23.74 12.49
N LEU A 268 6.47 -22.48 12.92
CA LEU A 268 6.23 -22.13 14.31
C LEU A 268 4.84 -22.59 14.78
N ASP A 269 4.81 -23.46 15.79
CA ASP A 269 3.62 -23.89 16.50
C ASP A 269 3.11 -22.76 17.39
N LEU A 270 2.13 -22.03 16.88
CA LEU A 270 1.54 -20.89 17.57
C LEU A 270 0.66 -21.30 18.77
N ASP A 271 0.10 -22.51 18.77
CA ASP A 271 -0.67 -23.01 19.92
C ASP A 271 0.27 -23.27 21.10
N ALA A 272 1.40 -23.95 20.84
CA ALA A 272 2.43 -24.16 21.85
C ALA A 272 3.04 -22.84 22.32
N TRP A 273 3.32 -21.89 21.41
CA TRP A 273 3.78 -20.56 21.76
C TRP A 273 2.79 -19.80 22.66
N ALA A 274 1.51 -19.74 22.29
CA ALA A 274 0.48 -19.06 23.09
C ALA A 274 0.27 -19.75 24.45
N ALA A 275 0.38 -21.08 24.51
CA ALA A 275 0.34 -21.82 25.76
C ALA A 275 1.51 -21.45 26.70
N LEU A 276 2.72 -21.25 26.16
CA LEU A 276 3.87 -20.75 26.93
C LEU A 276 3.61 -19.34 27.48
N VAL A 277 3.14 -18.42 26.63
CA VAL A 277 2.79 -17.05 27.05
C VAL A 277 1.74 -17.09 28.18
N ARG A 278 0.67 -17.88 28.02
CA ARG A 278 -0.38 -18.04 29.02
C ARG A 278 0.16 -18.61 30.33
N ARG A 279 1.02 -19.62 30.28
CA ARG A 279 1.59 -20.25 31.47
C ARG A 279 2.39 -19.26 32.31
N HIS A 280 3.21 -18.43 31.67
CA HIS A 280 4.09 -17.49 32.38
C HIS A 280 3.41 -16.19 32.80
N PHE A 281 2.48 -15.68 31.98
CA PHE A 281 1.96 -14.32 32.15
C PHE A 281 0.43 -14.24 32.28
N GLY A 282 -0.31 -15.31 31.94
CA GLY A 282 -1.77 -15.32 31.92
C GLY A 282 -2.43 -15.12 33.30
N GLN A 283 -1.75 -15.50 34.38
CA GLN A 283 -2.24 -15.38 35.76
C GLN A 283 -1.96 -14.01 36.40
N ARG A 284 -1.18 -13.14 35.75
CA ARG A 284 -0.82 -11.81 36.29
C ARG A 284 -1.90 -10.80 35.92
N GLN A 285 -2.92 -10.66 36.77
CA GLN A 285 -4.18 -9.98 36.42
C GLN A 285 -4.03 -8.53 35.93
N ALA A 286 -3.07 -7.78 36.47
CA ALA A 286 -2.83 -6.39 36.11
C ALA A 286 -1.98 -6.19 34.83
N LEU A 287 -1.52 -7.28 34.19
CA LEU A 287 -0.54 -7.21 33.11
C LEU A 287 -1.20 -7.12 31.73
N GLN A 288 -0.87 -6.06 30.99
CA GLN A 288 -1.09 -5.92 29.56
C GLN A 288 0.12 -6.45 28.80
N LEU A 289 -0.10 -7.30 27.80
CA LEU A 289 0.94 -7.88 26.98
C LEU A 289 1.08 -7.16 25.64
N GLU A 290 2.30 -7.02 25.16
CA GLU A 290 2.60 -6.48 23.83
C GLU A 290 3.64 -7.33 23.12
N PHE A 291 3.53 -7.40 21.80
CA PHE A 291 4.39 -8.21 20.94
C PHE A 291 4.80 -7.39 19.73
N GLU A 292 6.04 -7.55 19.28
CA GLU A 292 6.63 -6.75 18.21
C GLU A 292 6.97 -7.57 16.95
N PRO A 293 6.02 -8.32 16.36
CA PRO A 293 6.33 -9.11 15.17
C PRO A 293 6.67 -8.18 14.00
N GLY A 294 7.82 -8.42 13.37
CA GLY A 294 8.20 -7.83 12.08
C GLY A 294 7.99 -8.87 10.98
N ASP A 295 9.03 -9.68 10.75
CA ASP A 295 9.07 -10.71 9.71
C ASP A 295 7.87 -11.66 9.72
N TYR A 296 7.38 -12.06 10.88
CA TYR A 296 6.21 -12.93 10.95
C TYR A 296 4.99 -12.38 10.20
N LEU A 297 4.81 -11.05 10.23
CA LEU A 297 3.68 -10.41 9.57
C LEU A 297 3.90 -10.21 8.08
N VAL A 298 5.12 -9.85 7.66
CA VAL A 298 5.36 -9.36 6.29
C VAL A 298 6.28 -10.23 5.45
N LYS A 299 7.18 -11.03 6.03
CA LYS A 299 8.27 -11.68 5.29
C LYS A 299 7.74 -12.64 4.22
N ASP A 300 6.83 -13.54 4.59
CA ASP A 300 6.16 -14.46 3.63
C ASP A 300 5.03 -13.81 2.83
N ALA A 301 4.79 -12.52 3.02
CA ALA A 301 3.87 -11.72 2.26
C ALA A 301 4.56 -10.88 1.18
N GLY A 302 5.86 -11.10 0.93
CA GLY A 302 6.59 -10.40 -0.10
C GLY A 302 7.45 -11.30 -0.98
N LEU A 303 7.69 -10.85 -2.21
CA LEU A 303 8.65 -11.43 -3.14
C LEU A 303 9.51 -10.34 -3.77
N LEU A 304 10.71 -10.70 -4.21
CA LEU A 304 11.61 -9.85 -5.00
C LEU A 304 11.81 -10.46 -6.37
N LEU A 305 11.47 -9.73 -7.43
CA LEU A 305 11.71 -10.15 -8.81
C LEU A 305 13.05 -9.61 -9.31
N THR A 306 13.80 -10.46 -9.98
CA THR A 306 15.08 -10.11 -10.61
C THR A 306 15.17 -10.71 -12.01
N GLU A 307 15.85 -10.03 -12.92
CA GLU A 307 16.23 -10.58 -14.22
C GLU A 307 17.53 -11.38 -14.10
N VAL A 308 17.60 -12.52 -14.79
CA VAL A 308 18.83 -13.28 -15.02
C VAL A 308 19.65 -12.58 -16.09
N THR A 309 20.80 -12.04 -15.70
CA THR A 309 21.67 -11.25 -16.59
C THR A 309 22.77 -12.05 -17.27
N GLN A 310 23.10 -13.23 -16.73
CA GLN A 310 24.09 -14.14 -17.32
C GLN A 310 23.90 -15.55 -16.75
N VAL A 311 24.22 -16.56 -17.55
CA VAL A 311 24.35 -17.97 -17.12
C VAL A 311 25.66 -18.51 -17.66
N GLU A 312 26.60 -18.84 -16.77
CA GLU A 312 27.98 -19.15 -17.14
C GLU A 312 28.55 -20.34 -16.35
N GLU A 313 29.27 -21.24 -17.02
CA GLU A 313 30.05 -22.27 -16.34
C GLU A 313 31.41 -21.72 -15.91
N LYS A 314 31.71 -21.81 -14.61
CA LYS A 314 32.99 -21.38 -14.02
C LYS A 314 33.54 -22.48 -13.13
N GLY A 315 34.64 -23.09 -13.54
CA GLY A 315 35.34 -24.11 -12.75
C GLY A 315 34.47 -25.34 -12.42
N GLY A 316 33.61 -25.76 -13.35
CA GLY A 316 32.70 -26.90 -13.16
C GLY A 316 31.44 -26.60 -12.35
N ARG A 317 31.12 -25.31 -12.11
CA ARG A 317 29.87 -24.86 -11.48
C ARG A 317 29.14 -23.90 -12.40
N THR A 318 27.81 -23.98 -12.41
CA THR A 318 26.96 -23.02 -13.13
C THR A 318 26.68 -21.82 -12.25
N PHE A 319 27.00 -20.62 -12.75
CA PHE A 319 26.68 -19.35 -12.12
C PHE A 319 25.52 -18.69 -12.83
N VAL A 320 24.54 -18.24 -12.05
CA VAL A 320 23.39 -17.47 -12.52
C VAL A 320 23.52 -16.07 -11.93
N GLY A 321 23.82 -15.09 -12.78
CA GLY A 321 23.87 -13.68 -12.38
C GLY A 321 22.48 -13.07 -12.41
N VAL A 322 22.15 -12.23 -11.42
CA VAL A 322 20.87 -11.51 -11.37
C VAL A 322 21.07 -9.99 -11.31
N ASN A 323 20.06 -9.21 -11.71
CA ASN A 323 20.11 -7.74 -11.71
C ASN A 323 19.86 -7.09 -10.33
N ALA A 324 20.17 -7.80 -9.24
CA ALA A 324 20.15 -7.30 -7.87
C ALA A 324 21.35 -7.84 -7.08
N GLY A 325 21.77 -7.17 -6.01
CA GLY A 325 22.82 -7.66 -5.11
C GLY A 325 22.48 -7.35 -3.65
N PHE A 326 23.44 -7.53 -2.73
CA PHE A 326 23.22 -7.24 -1.31
C PHE A 326 22.80 -5.78 -1.03
N ASN A 327 23.05 -4.87 -1.98
CA ASN A 327 22.55 -3.49 -1.92
C ASN A 327 21.02 -3.41 -2.03
N VAL A 328 20.36 -4.42 -2.61
CA VAL A 328 18.90 -4.57 -2.73
C VAL A 328 18.34 -5.46 -1.64
N HIS A 329 19.02 -6.57 -1.34
CA HIS A 329 18.60 -7.53 -0.30
C HIS A 329 19.83 -8.11 0.43
N PRO A 330 20.22 -7.57 1.59
CA PRO A 330 21.48 -7.93 2.22
C PRO A 330 21.47 -9.23 3.03
N GLU A 331 20.30 -9.81 3.34
CA GLU A 331 20.21 -10.92 4.30
C GLU A 331 21.05 -12.17 3.93
N PRO A 332 21.08 -12.64 2.67
CA PRO A 332 21.96 -13.74 2.29
C PRO A 332 23.44 -13.44 2.55
N ALA A 333 23.89 -12.24 2.19
CA ALA A 333 25.30 -11.89 2.27
C ALA A 333 25.75 -11.56 3.71
N PHE A 334 24.93 -10.83 4.48
CA PHE A 334 25.32 -10.31 5.79
C PHE A 334 24.95 -11.23 6.94
N TYR A 335 23.82 -11.93 6.83
CA TYR A 335 23.30 -12.77 7.89
C TYR A 335 23.35 -14.26 7.55
N GLN A 336 23.68 -14.62 6.32
CA GLN A 336 23.63 -16.00 5.82
C GLN A 336 22.23 -16.61 6.03
N LEU A 337 21.20 -15.76 5.89
CA LEU A 337 19.82 -16.21 5.91
C LEU A 337 19.40 -16.65 4.51
N PRO A 338 18.74 -17.80 4.36
CA PRO A 338 18.26 -18.26 3.06
C PRO A 338 17.25 -17.29 2.47
N LEU A 339 17.37 -17.06 1.15
CA LEU A 339 16.38 -16.36 0.34
C LEU A 339 16.10 -17.24 -0.88
N GLU A 340 14.99 -17.99 -0.84
CA GLU A 340 14.69 -19.05 -1.79
C GLU A 340 14.43 -18.51 -3.21
N PRO A 341 15.25 -18.84 -4.22
CA PRO A 341 14.98 -18.50 -5.61
C PRO A 341 13.97 -19.47 -6.23
N ALA A 342 13.01 -18.95 -6.97
CA ALA A 342 12.06 -19.73 -7.77
C ALA A 342 11.95 -19.13 -9.18
N PRO A 343 12.00 -19.95 -10.24
CA PRO A 343 11.77 -19.43 -11.59
C PRO A 343 10.31 -18.99 -11.71
N VAL A 344 10.09 -17.80 -12.28
CA VAL A 344 8.73 -17.29 -12.53
C VAL A 344 7.98 -18.22 -13.47
N HIS A 345 8.65 -18.73 -14.50
CA HIS A 345 8.16 -19.82 -15.33
C HIS A 345 9.06 -21.06 -15.18
N ARG A 346 8.52 -22.15 -14.64
CA ARG A 346 9.29 -23.38 -14.40
C ARG A 346 9.29 -24.26 -15.65
N ARG A 347 10.44 -24.29 -16.35
CA ARG A 347 10.65 -25.23 -17.46
C ARG A 347 10.69 -26.68 -16.98
N PRO A 348 10.16 -27.64 -17.77
CA PRO A 348 10.34 -29.05 -17.49
C PRO A 348 11.81 -29.44 -17.65
N GLY A 349 12.34 -30.26 -16.75
CA GLY A 349 13.73 -30.71 -16.80
C GLY A 349 14.27 -31.16 -15.45
N PRO A 350 15.48 -31.73 -15.42
CA PRO A 350 16.17 -32.06 -14.18
C PRO A 350 16.57 -30.78 -13.43
N LEU A 351 16.67 -30.88 -12.11
CA LEU A 351 17.29 -29.84 -11.29
C LEU A 351 18.81 -29.98 -11.38
N GLN A 352 19.51 -28.86 -11.48
CA GLN A 352 20.97 -28.76 -11.51
C GLN A 352 21.44 -27.80 -10.42
N PRO A 353 22.58 -28.07 -9.77
CA PRO A 353 23.14 -27.17 -8.78
C PRO A 353 23.65 -25.90 -9.47
N VAL A 354 23.20 -24.75 -9.01
CA VAL A 354 23.65 -23.44 -9.47
C VAL A 354 24.05 -22.53 -8.31
N THR A 355 24.98 -21.63 -8.56
CA THR A 355 25.34 -20.54 -7.65
C THR A 355 24.73 -19.25 -8.15
N ILE A 356 23.92 -18.59 -7.32
CA ILE A 356 23.31 -17.31 -7.65
C ILE A 356 24.21 -16.19 -7.16
N ALA A 357 24.65 -15.36 -8.09
CA ALA A 357 25.49 -14.20 -7.82
C ALA A 357 24.72 -12.91 -8.11
N GLY A 358 24.88 -11.92 -7.23
CA GLY A 358 24.32 -10.60 -7.46
C GLY A 358 25.17 -9.74 -8.39
N ASN A 359 24.78 -8.48 -8.54
CA ASN A 359 25.41 -7.53 -9.45
C ASN A 359 26.32 -6.48 -8.78
N VAL A 360 26.67 -6.69 -7.50
CA VAL A 360 27.68 -5.91 -6.79
C VAL A 360 29.06 -6.53 -7.01
N ASN A 361 30.07 -5.69 -7.29
CA ASN A 361 31.44 -6.13 -7.58
C ASN A 361 32.23 -6.46 -6.30
N GLU A 362 31.68 -7.30 -5.44
CA GLU A 362 32.30 -7.79 -4.21
C GLU A 362 32.09 -9.29 -4.04
N ALA A 363 33.10 -9.99 -3.53
CA ALA A 363 33.08 -11.45 -3.42
C ALA A 363 31.96 -12.01 -2.52
N LEU A 364 31.42 -11.19 -1.61
CA LEU A 364 30.35 -11.56 -0.70
C LEU A 364 28.95 -11.52 -1.32
N ASP A 365 28.79 -11.00 -2.55
CA ASP A 365 27.49 -10.88 -3.23
C ASP A 365 27.04 -12.20 -3.88
N LEU A 366 26.88 -13.22 -3.03
CA LEU A 366 26.37 -14.54 -3.38
C LEU A 366 25.11 -14.80 -2.57
N TRP A 367 24.00 -15.09 -3.26
CA TRP A 367 22.69 -15.23 -2.62
C TRP A 367 22.35 -16.69 -2.32
N ALA A 368 22.85 -17.61 -3.15
CA ALA A 368 22.70 -19.05 -2.96
C ALA A 368 23.89 -19.78 -3.58
N SER A 369 24.28 -20.92 -3.01
CA SER A 369 25.36 -21.79 -3.51
C SER A 369 24.86 -23.21 -3.66
N ASP A 370 25.23 -23.86 -4.78
CA ASP A 370 24.82 -25.24 -5.12
C ASP A 370 23.30 -25.47 -5.00
N PHE A 371 22.51 -24.44 -5.30
CA PHE A 371 21.06 -24.45 -5.16
C PHE A 371 20.42 -25.21 -6.35
N PRO A 372 19.50 -26.16 -6.11
CA PRO A 372 18.92 -26.96 -7.19
C PRO A 372 17.85 -26.18 -7.97
N LEU A 373 18.15 -25.79 -9.22
CA LEU A 373 17.21 -25.13 -10.13
C LEU A 373 17.05 -25.91 -11.44
N PRO A 374 15.86 -25.86 -12.08
CA PRO A 374 15.74 -26.30 -13.47
C PRO A 374 16.52 -25.34 -14.39
N GLU A 375 16.56 -25.65 -15.69
CA GLU A 375 17.23 -24.79 -16.68
C GLU A 375 16.68 -23.34 -16.63
N VAL A 376 17.58 -22.40 -16.33
CA VAL A 376 17.37 -20.95 -16.40
C VAL A 376 18.26 -20.38 -17.51
N ARG A 377 17.78 -19.32 -18.15
CA ARG A 377 18.43 -18.66 -19.30
C ARG A 377 18.53 -17.16 -19.04
N GLU A 378 19.48 -16.52 -19.71
CA GLU A 378 19.55 -15.06 -19.75
C GLU A 378 18.20 -14.46 -20.21
N GLY A 379 17.79 -13.37 -19.55
CA GLY A 379 16.49 -12.72 -19.75
C GLY A 379 15.33 -13.36 -18.97
N ASP A 380 15.52 -14.52 -18.32
CA ASP A 380 14.49 -15.08 -17.45
C ASP A 380 14.27 -14.23 -16.20
N THR A 381 13.09 -14.34 -15.60
CA THR A 381 12.81 -13.77 -14.28
C THR A 381 12.91 -14.83 -13.18
N LEU A 382 13.66 -14.53 -12.13
CA LEU A 382 13.63 -15.24 -10.86
C LEU A 382 12.84 -14.45 -9.83
N ALA A 383 12.01 -15.15 -9.06
CA ALA A 383 11.34 -14.65 -7.87
C ALA A 383 12.06 -15.17 -6.63
N PHE A 384 12.55 -14.27 -5.79
CA PHE A 384 13.06 -14.57 -4.47
C PHE A 384 11.92 -14.51 -3.47
N LEU A 385 11.59 -15.66 -2.91
CA LEU A 385 10.42 -15.85 -2.05
C LEU A 385 10.72 -15.36 -0.63
N ASN A 386 9.66 -15.02 0.09
CA ASN A 386 9.73 -14.57 1.48
C ASN A 386 10.62 -13.32 1.65
N ALA A 387 10.55 -12.39 0.70
CA ALA A 387 11.38 -11.19 0.65
C ALA A 387 10.69 -9.95 1.27
N GLY A 388 9.61 -10.13 2.03
CA GLY A 388 8.79 -9.02 2.53
C GLY A 388 9.35 -8.24 3.72
N GLY A 389 10.40 -8.75 4.37
CA GLY A 389 11.03 -8.16 5.56
C GLY A 389 12.54 -8.00 5.40
N TYR A 390 13.09 -6.95 6.01
CA TYR A 390 14.49 -6.51 6.09
C TYR A 390 15.25 -6.25 4.77
N GLY A 391 14.81 -6.80 3.64
CA GLY A 391 15.40 -6.55 2.32
C GLY A 391 15.42 -5.06 1.94
N ALA A 392 14.27 -4.55 1.51
CA ALA A 392 14.12 -3.15 1.10
C ALA A 392 14.46 -2.16 2.23
N ALA A 393 14.13 -2.49 3.48
CA ALA A 393 14.43 -1.64 4.63
C ALA A 393 15.95 -1.43 4.83
N MET A 394 16.79 -2.38 4.43
CA MET A 394 18.25 -2.29 4.52
C MET A 394 18.92 -2.01 3.17
N ALA A 395 18.15 -1.71 2.13
CA ALA A 395 18.71 -1.39 0.82
C ALA A 395 19.61 -0.14 0.88
N SER A 396 20.61 -0.10 0.02
CA SER A 396 21.60 0.97 -0.06
C SER A 396 21.92 1.33 -1.51
N HIS A 397 22.53 2.50 -1.70
CA HIS A 397 23.04 2.95 -3.00
C HIS A 397 24.48 2.49 -3.25
N HIS A 398 24.89 1.37 -2.67
CA HIS A 398 26.20 0.81 -2.90
C HIS A 398 26.43 0.57 -4.41
N CYS A 399 27.65 0.83 -4.89
CA CYS A 399 27.96 0.92 -6.32
C CYS A 399 27.06 1.87 -7.15
N LEU A 400 26.44 2.88 -6.52
CA LEU A 400 25.50 3.83 -7.15
C LEU A 400 24.26 3.19 -7.80
N ARG A 401 23.93 1.94 -7.42
CA ARG A 401 22.75 1.22 -7.91
C ARG A 401 21.52 1.63 -7.09
N HIS A 402 20.48 2.16 -7.75
CA HIS A 402 19.29 2.73 -7.11
C HIS A 402 17.96 2.26 -7.71
N GLU A 403 17.99 1.27 -8.61
CA GLU A 403 16.88 0.90 -9.51
C GLU A 403 15.76 0.06 -8.86
N MET A 404 15.84 -0.21 -7.56
CA MET A 404 14.85 -1.03 -6.86
C MET A 404 13.54 -0.27 -6.65
N LYS A 405 12.42 -0.94 -6.94
CA LYS A 405 11.06 -0.44 -6.71
C LYS A 405 10.30 -1.34 -5.73
N GLU A 406 9.30 -0.76 -5.07
CA GLU A 406 8.39 -1.46 -4.15
C GLU A 406 6.95 -1.30 -4.63
N HIS A 407 6.18 -2.40 -4.65
CA HIS A 407 4.81 -2.43 -5.13
C HIS A 407 3.87 -3.07 -4.10
N TRP A 408 2.68 -2.49 -3.96
CA TRP A 408 1.62 -2.97 -3.09
C TRP A 408 0.55 -3.71 -3.90
N ILE A 409 0.19 -4.91 -3.47
CA ILE A 409 -0.96 -5.65 -3.97
C ILE A 409 -2.00 -5.68 -2.83
N PRO A 410 -3.09 -4.91 -2.93
CA PRO A 410 -4.03 -4.74 -1.83
C PRO A 410 -4.70 -6.06 -1.42
N GLN A 411 -5.10 -6.13 -0.15
CA GLN A 411 -5.93 -7.21 0.35
C GLN A 411 -7.26 -7.22 -0.41
N ARG A 412 -7.67 -8.38 -0.90
CA ARG A 412 -9.08 -8.56 -1.27
C ARG A 412 -9.87 -8.54 0.02
N ALA A 413 -10.86 -7.66 0.12
CA ALA A 413 -11.85 -7.74 1.18
C ALA A 413 -12.30 -9.21 1.28
N THR A 414 -12.05 -9.85 2.42
CA THR A 414 -12.50 -11.22 2.65
C THR A 414 -13.98 -11.27 2.30
N LEU A 415 -14.34 -12.16 1.37
CA LEU A 415 -15.72 -12.48 1.03
C LEU A 415 -16.42 -13.06 2.28
N ALA A 416 -16.75 -12.20 3.26
CA ALA A 416 -18.10 -12.24 3.79
C ALA A 416 -18.99 -12.09 2.55
N THR A 417 -19.92 -13.04 2.35
CA THR A 417 -20.90 -13.08 1.25
C THR A 417 -21.06 -11.70 0.64
N PRO A 418 -20.71 -11.49 -0.64
CA PRO A 418 -20.62 -10.15 -1.19
C PRO A 418 -21.90 -9.43 -0.81
N ALA A 419 -21.77 -8.33 -0.07
CA ALA A 419 -22.77 -7.30 -0.20
C ALA A 419 -22.92 -7.12 -1.72
N PRO A 420 -24.15 -7.22 -2.26
CA PRO A 420 -24.35 -7.17 -3.70
C PRO A 420 -23.52 -6.03 -4.26
N ALA A 421 -22.78 -6.29 -5.34
CA ALA A 421 -21.94 -5.28 -6.00
C ALA A 421 -22.72 -3.96 -5.98
N PRO A 422 -22.14 -2.88 -5.42
CA PRO A 422 -22.89 -1.67 -5.17
C PRO A 422 -23.57 -1.28 -6.48
N THR A 423 -24.91 -1.17 -6.44
CA THR A 423 -25.68 -0.86 -7.65
C THR A 423 -25.09 0.39 -8.30
N PRO A 424 -25.17 0.56 -9.63
CA PRO A 424 -24.67 1.78 -10.28
C PRO A 424 -25.18 3.07 -9.62
N ALA A 425 -26.41 3.05 -9.08
CA ALA A 425 -26.96 4.14 -8.28
C ALA A 425 -26.20 4.40 -6.97
N ALA A 426 -25.85 3.35 -6.21
CA ALA A 426 -25.08 3.48 -4.97
C ALA A 426 -23.64 3.94 -5.24
N LEU A 427 -23.01 3.43 -6.31
CA LEU A 427 -21.70 3.91 -6.76
C LEU A 427 -21.75 5.38 -7.17
N ASN A 428 -22.80 5.79 -7.90
CA ASN A 428 -22.96 7.16 -8.35
C ASN A 428 -23.11 8.14 -7.19
N GLU A 429 -23.91 7.81 -6.17
CA GLU A 429 -24.04 8.64 -4.97
C GLU A 429 -22.74 8.72 -4.16
N ALA A 430 -22.03 7.59 -4.00
CA ALA A 430 -20.74 7.58 -3.33
C ALA A 430 -19.70 8.43 -4.08
N ASN A 431 -19.67 8.34 -5.41
CA ASN A 431 -18.75 9.11 -6.24
C ASN A 431 -19.04 10.62 -6.16
N LYS A 432 -20.31 11.04 -6.26
CA LYS A 432 -20.70 12.46 -6.07
C LYS A 432 -20.26 12.98 -4.70
N HIS A 433 -20.44 12.19 -3.64
CA HIS A 433 -20.02 12.57 -2.31
C HIS A 433 -18.49 12.70 -2.19
N ALA A 434 -17.73 11.80 -2.82
CA ALA A 434 -16.28 11.86 -2.87
C ALA A 434 -15.79 13.14 -3.58
N TRP A 435 -16.33 13.44 -4.76
CA TRP A 435 -16.01 14.67 -5.49
C TRP A 435 -16.38 15.93 -4.72
N ASP A 436 -17.60 16.01 -4.15
CA ASP A 436 -18.03 17.16 -3.36
C ASP A 436 -17.13 17.37 -2.13
N SER A 437 -16.70 16.28 -1.48
CA SER A 437 -15.77 16.32 -0.34
C SER A 437 -14.38 16.79 -0.74
N LEU A 438 -13.89 16.42 -1.93
CA LEU A 438 -12.62 16.92 -2.46
C LEU A 438 -12.71 18.44 -2.65
N TYR A 439 -13.74 18.91 -3.34
CA TYR A 439 -13.93 20.34 -3.57
C TYR A 439 -14.11 21.11 -2.25
N ALA A 440 -14.78 20.53 -1.25
CA ALA A 440 -14.93 21.16 0.06
C ALA A 440 -13.61 21.26 0.85
N SER A 441 -12.70 20.30 0.70
CA SER A 441 -11.48 20.18 1.52
C SER A 441 -10.26 20.88 0.93
N VAL A 442 -10.22 21.09 -0.38
CA VAL A 442 -9.14 21.77 -1.09
C VAL A 442 -9.54 23.22 -1.34
N PRO A 443 -8.84 24.25 -0.86
CA PRO A 443 -9.19 25.65 -1.13
C PRO A 443 -8.78 26.14 -2.53
N GLU A 444 -7.76 25.54 -3.14
CA GLU A 444 -7.30 25.85 -4.50
C GLU A 444 -8.22 25.24 -5.58
N LEU A 445 -8.01 25.68 -6.83
CA LEU A 445 -8.61 25.07 -8.02
C LEU A 445 -7.90 23.75 -8.32
N VAL A 446 -8.64 22.65 -8.28
CA VAL A 446 -8.13 21.29 -8.53
C VAL A 446 -7.63 21.14 -9.96
N TRP A 447 -8.33 21.74 -10.92
CA TRP A 447 -8.09 21.54 -12.35
C TRP A 447 -7.37 22.71 -13.04
N GLY A 448 -6.87 23.67 -12.26
CA GLY A 448 -6.23 24.88 -12.80
C GLY A 448 -7.21 25.85 -13.47
N ARG A 449 -6.66 26.79 -14.24
CA ARG A 449 -7.41 27.93 -14.83
C ARG A 449 -7.55 27.87 -16.35
N GLU A 450 -6.63 27.19 -17.02
CA GLU A 450 -6.59 27.16 -18.48
C GLU A 450 -7.58 26.11 -19.00
N PRO A 451 -8.46 26.46 -19.96
CA PRO A 451 -9.33 25.49 -20.61
C PRO A 451 -8.53 24.38 -21.28
N LEU A 452 -9.15 23.21 -21.47
CA LEU A 452 -8.53 22.10 -22.18
C LEU A 452 -8.05 22.55 -23.59
N PRO A 453 -6.81 22.20 -23.99
CA PRO A 453 -6.15 22.81 -25.14
C PRO A 453 -6.85 22.53 -26.47
N PHE A 454 -7.52 21.38 -26.59
CA PHE A 454 -8.22 21.01 -27.83
C PHE A 454 -9.50 21.80 -28.08
N LEU A 455 -10.08 22.45 -27.06
CA LEU A 455 -11.38 23.15 -27.16
C LEU A 455 -11.35 24.27 -28.19
N ALA A 456 -10.22 24.97 -28.34
CA ALA A 456 -10.09 26.05 -29.30
C ALA A 456 -10.45 25.63 -30.74
N SER A 457 -10.21 24.36 -31.10
CA SER A 457 -10.48 23.80 -32.43
C SER A 457 -11.95 23.50 -32.73
N TYR A 458 -12.85 23.68 -31.75
CA TYR A 458 -14.30 23.42 -31.86
C TYR A 458 -15.15 24.68 -31.70
N ARG A 459 -14.50 25.86 -31.57
CA ARG A 459 -15.19 27.12 -31.32
C ARG A 459 -16.14 27.48 -32.46
N ASP A 460 -15.69 27.36 -33.70
CA ASP A 460 -16.48 27.75 -34.87
C ASP A 460 -17.69 26.82 -35.06
N ASP A 461 -17.55 25.53 -34.73
CA ASP A 461 -18.67 24.58 -34.73
C ASP A 461 -19.80 25.07 -33.81
N PHE A 462 -19.45 25.47 -32.59
CA PHE A 462 -20.42 26.01 -31.63
C PHE A 462 -21.01 27.32 -32.12
N ARG A 463 -20.20 28.28 -32.56
CA ARG A 463 -20.67 29.60 -33.06
C ARG A 463 -21.67 29.48 -34.20
N LEU A 464 -21.40 28.58 -35.15
CA LEU A 464 -22.25 28.36 -36.32
C LEU A 464 -23.56 27.61 -35.98
N SER A 465 -23.59 26.91 -34.84
CA SER A 465 -24.78 26.19 -34.38
C SER A 465 -25.80 27.05 -33.61
N LEU A 466 -25.41 28.26 -33.17
CA LEU A 466 -26.24 29.09 -32.29
C LEU A 466 -27.47 29.66 -33.01
N GLN A 467 -28.64 29.52 -32.38
CA GLN A 467 -29.89 30.14 -32.85
C GLN A 467 -30.49 31.03 -31.77
N SER A 468 -30.56 32.35 -32.03
CA SER A 468 -31.06 33.32 -31.05
C SER A 468 -32.56 33.14 -30.73
N PRO A 469 -32.97 33.15 -29.45
CA PRO A 469 -32.11 33.23 -28.27
C PRO A 469 -31.35 31.91 -28.04
N SER A 470 -30.03 32.03 -27.97
CA SER A 470 -29.07 30.94 -27.96
C SER A 470 -28.56 30.66 -26.56
N ARG A 471 -28.42 29.38 -26.21
CA ARG A 471 -28.01 28.93 -24.88
C ARG A 471 -26.95 27.85 -24.98
N LEU A 472 -25.85 28.03 -24.27
CA LEU A 472 -24.81 27.02 -24.10
C LEU A 472 -24.80 26.50 -22.67
N LEU A 473 -24.39 25.24 -22.49
CA LEU A 473 -24.31 24.58 -21.19
C LEU A 473 -22.95 23.91 -21.01
N ASP A 474 -22.31 24.13 -19.87
CA ASP A 474 -21.26 23.25 -19.36
C ASP A 474 -21.86 22.24 -18.37
N ALA A 475 -21.89 20.97 -18.76
CA ALA A 475 -22.45 19.87 -17.97
C ALA A 475 -21.32 19.15 -17.22
N GLY A 476 -21.31 19.27 -15.89
CA GLY A 476 -20.17 18.91 -15.06
C GLY A 476 -19.14 20.04 -15.02
N ALA A 477 -19.62 21.26 -14.81
CA ALA A 477 -18.80 22.47 -14.92
C ALA A 477 -17.65 22.54 -13.88
N GLY A 478 -17.73 21.76 -12.81
CA GLY A 478 -16.76 21.76 -11.72
C GLY A 478 -16.51 23.17 -11.19
N GLU A 479 -15.24 23.57 -11.21
CA GLU A 479 -14.77 24.89 -10.76
C GLU A 479 -14.75 25.93 -11.90
N GLY A 480 -15.32 25.61 -13.07
CA GLY A 480 -15.50 26.51 -14.20
C GLY A 480 -14.30 26.65 -15.15
N ARG A 481 -13.37 25.68 -15.14
CA ARG A 481 -12.15 25.67 -15.99
C ARG A 481 -12.45 25.91 -17.48
N ASN A 482 -13.49 25.27 -18.01
CA ASN A 482 -13.78 25.27 -19.45
C ASN A 482 -14.81 26.33 -19.87
N LEU A 483 -15.46 27.03 -18.94
CA LEU A 483 -16.44 28.08 -19.24
C LEU A 483 -15.90 29.26 -20.08
N PRO A 484 -14.62 29.67 -19.99
CA PRO A 484 -14.07 30.68 -20.91
C PRO A 484 -14.22 30.31 -22.39
N PHE A 485 -14.16 29.01 -22.73
CA PHE A 485 -14.41 28.54 -24.09
C PHE A 485 -15.88 28.79 -24.50
N LEU A 486 -16.87 28.38 -23.70
CA LEU A 486 -18.28 28.61 -24.03
C LEU A 486 -18.64 30.10 -24.11
N LEU A 487 -18.17 30.90 -23.14
CA LEU A 487 -18.39 32.35 -23.12
C LEU A 487 -17.85 33.06 -24.37
N SER A 488 -16.80 32.50 -24.96
CA SER A 488 -16.17 33.04 -26.16
C SER A 488 -16.86 32.63 -27.47
N CYS A 489 -17.82 31.71 -27.42
CA CYS A 489 -18.67 31.35 -28.55
C CYS A 489 -19.79 32.38 -28.77
N GLY A 490 -20.09 33.23 -27.78
CA GLY A 490 -20.99 34.38 -27.95
C GLY A 490 -22.48 34.04 -27.95
N ALA A 491 -22.90 33.03 -27.19
CA ALA A 491 -24.31 32.74 -26.97
C ALA A 491 -24.99 33.80 -26.08
N ASP A 492 -26.30 33.95 -26.24
CA ASP A 492 -27.11 34.91 -25.47
C ASP A 492 -27.11 34.55 -23.97
N GLU A 493 -27.08 33.26 -23.64
CA GLU A 493 -26.90 32.77 -22.27
C GLU A 493 -25.91 31.60 -22.19
N THR A 494 -25.10 31.57 -21.14
CA THR A 494 -24.26 30.41 -20.79
C THR A 494 -24.68 29.88 -19.42
N HIS A 495 -24.90 28.58 -19.33
CA HIS A 495 -25.31 27.86 -18.13
C HIS A 495 -24.18 26.95 -17.66
N ALA A 496 -24.08 26.73 -16.36
CA ALA A 496 -23.15 25.80 -15.75
C ALA A 496 -23.92 24.89 -14.79
N VAL A 497 -23.79 23.59 -14.93
CA VAL A 497 -24.44 22.61 -14.06
C VAL A 497 -23.40 21.69 -13.45
N ASP A 498 -23.47 21.50 -12.14
CA ASP A 498 -22.66 20.50 -11.43
C ASP A 498 -23.44 19.92 -10.24
N ALA A 499 -23.10 18.71 -9.81
CA ALA A 499 -23.71 18.08 -8.63
C ALA A 499 -23.16 18.66 -7.31
N SER A 500 -21.94 19.21 -7.35
CA SER A 500 -21.24 19.80 -6.20
C SER A 500 -21.48 21.31 -6.11
N LEU A 501 -21.99 21.76 -4.96
CA LEU A 501 -22.04 23.19 -4.65
C LEU A 501 -20.65 23.75 -4.34
N HIS A 502 -19.78 22.93 -3.75
CA HIS A 502 -18.42 23.35 -3.41
C HIS A 502 -17.60 23.63 -4.67
N ALA A 503 -17.74 22.82 -5.73
CA ALA A 503 -17.10 23.08 -7.02
C ALA A 503 -17.57 24.41 -7.62
N LEU A 504 -18.90 24.60 -7.73
CA LEU A 504 -19.47 25.82 -8.29
C LEU A 504 -19.10 27.07 -7.49
N ALA A 505 -18.98 26.97 -6.16
CA ALA A 505 -18.62 28.08 -5.29
C ALA A 505 -17.18 28.58 -5.51
N LYS A 506 -16.29 27.73 -6.03
CA LYS A 506 -14.91 28.10 -6.37
C LYS A 506 -14.76 28.76 -7.73
N MET A 507 -15.82 28.79 -8.52
CA MET A 507 -15.80 29.39 -9.85
C MET A 507 -15.30 30.85 -9.76
N PRO A 508 -14.30 31.23 -10.57
CA PRO A 508 -13.77 32.59 -10.54
C PRO A 508 -14.88 33.64 -10.68
N PRO A 509 -14.93 34.70 -9.84
CA PRO A 509 -16.04 35.66 -9.85
C PRO A 509 -16.30 36.32 -11.21
N ALA A 510 -15.25 36.55 -12.01
CA ALA A 510 -15.37 37.09 -13.36
C ALA A 510 -16.12 36.17 -14.35
N ILE A 511 -16.04 34.85 -14.12
CA ILE A 511 -16.78 33.83 -14.88
C ILE A 511 -18.18 33.71 -14.28
N GLY A 512 -18.29 33.56 -12.95
CA GLY A 512 -19.56 33.41 -12.24
C GLY A 512 -20.57 34.51 -12.53
N ALA A 513 -20.13 35.76 -12.67
CA ALA A 513 -21.00 36.89 -13.00
C ALA A 513 -21.62 36.84 -14.42
N ARG A 514 -21.07 35.99 -15.30
CA ARG A 514 -21.47 35.88 -16.72
C ARG A 514 -22.20 34.58 -17.05
N VAL A 515 -22.33 33.67 -16.08
CA VAL A 515 -22.93 32.35 -16.29
C VAL A 515 -24.06 32.11 -15.30
N LYS A 516 -25.07 31.36 -15.73
CA LYS A 516 -26.17 30.90 -14.88
C LYS A 516 -25.79 29.54 -14.27
N ALA A 517 -25.05 29.57 -13.17
CA ALA A 517 -24.64 28.37 -12.45
C ALA A 517 -25.79 27.79 -11.60
N ARG A 518 -25.96 26.47 -11.61
CA ARG A 518 -26.94 25.76 -10.76
C ARG A 518 -26.41 24.41 -10.31
N ARG A 519 -26.79 24.01 -9.09
CA ARG A 519 -26.59 22.63 -8.63
C ARG A 519 -27.70 21.75 -9.17
N ALA A 520 -27.36 20.71 -9.93
CA ALA A 520 -28.31 19.68 -10.34
C ALA A 520 -27.58 18.37 -10.66
N ASP A 521 -28.32 17.26 -10.62
CA ASP A 521 -27.86 15.99 -11.15
C ASP A 521 -27.87 16.05 -12.68
N LEU A 522 -26.80 15.60 -13.35
CA LEU A 522 -26.72 15.63 -14.82
C LEU A 522 -27.72 14.69 -15.49
N GLY A 523 -28.22 13.66 -14.80
CA GLY A 523 -29.32 12.83 -15.26
C GLY A 523 -30.70 13.48 -15.11
N ALA A 524 -30.79 14.62 -14.41
CA ALA A 524 -32.02 15.37 -14.19
C ALA A 524 -31.72 16.86 -13.95
N THR A 525 -31.28 17.55 -15.00
CA THR A 525 -30.79 18.95 -14.93
C THR A 525 -31.89 19.96 -14.56
N GLY A 526 -33.16 19.59 -14.76
CA GLY A 526 -34.31 20.48 -14.61
C GLY A 526 -34.42 21.56 -15.71
N LEU A 527 -33.61 21.47 -16.77
CA LEU A 527 -33.71 22.36 -17.92
C LEU A 527 -34.84 21.91 -18.86
N PRO A 528 -35.53 22.85 -19.55
CA PRO A 528 -36.60 22.50 -20.48
C PRO A 528 -36.10 21.68 -21.68
N ASP A 529 -36.96 20.85 -22.24
CA ASP A 529 -36.71 20.12 -23.49
C ASP A 529 -36.27 21.07 -24.60
N SER A 530 -35.30 20.66 -25.40
CA SER A 530 -34.85 21.37 -26.62
C SER A 530 -34.57 22.87 -26.38
N SER A 531 -33.91 23.20 -25.27
CA SER A 531 -33.65 24.58 -24.85
C SER A 531 -32.20 25.01 -24.94
N ILE A 532 -31.27 24.08 -25.18
CA ILE A 532 -29.82 24.31 -25.26
C ILE A 532 -29.32 24.08 -26.70
N ASP A 533 -28.52 25.00 -27.24
CA ASP A 533 -27.94 24.91 -28.60
C ASP A 533 -26.66 24.06 -28.62
N GLY A 534 -25.87 24.11 -27.55
CA GLY A 534 -24.60 23.39 -27.45
C GLY A 534 -24.24 23.05 -26.01
N ILE A 535 -23.66 21.86 -25.81
CA ILE A 535 -23.26 21.33 -24.50
C ILE A 535 -21.78 20.91 -24.52
N THR A 536 -21.03 21.24 -23.48
CA THR A 536 -19.75 20.56 -23.17
C THR A 536 -19.95 19.56 -22.04
N LEU A 537 -19.34 18.38 -22.16
CA LEU A 537 -19.31 17.30 -21.15
C LEU A 537 -17.86 16.78 -21.07
N LEU A 538 -17.01 17.49 -20.33
CA LEU A 538 -15.55 17.35 -20.40
C LEU A 538 -15.00 16.80 -19.09
N ASP A 539 -14.21 15.72 -19.16
CA ASP A 539 -13.68 14.97 -18.00
C ASP A 539 -14.79 14.49 -17.05
N VAL A 540 -15.94 14.10 -17.61
CA VAL A 540 -17.14 13.69 -16.85
C VAL A 540 -17.54 12.26 -17.14
N VAL A 541 -17.49 11.81 -18.41
CA VAL A 541 -18.07 10.52 -18.83
C VAL A 541 -17.45 9.36 -18.06
N GLU A 542 -16.13 9.38 -17.92
CA GLU A 542 -15.36 8.40 -17.15
C GLU A 542 -15.75 8.37 -15.67
N THR A 543 -16.29 9.46 -15.13
CA THR A 543 -16.68 9.54 -13.72
C THR A 543 -18.09 9.02 -13.45
N LEU A 544 -18.83 8.57 -14.47
CA LEU A 544 -20.23 8.15 -14.35
C LEU A 544 -20.35 6.62 -14.29
N PRO A 545 -20.77 6.02 -13.17
CA PRO A 545 -21.04 4.58 -13.09
C PRO A 545 -22.22 4.11 -13.95
N ASP A 546 -23.10 5.03 -14.34
CA ASP A 546 -24.14 4.81 -15.36
C ASP A 546 -24.32 6.09 -16.18
N THR A 547 -23.76 6.07 -17.39
CA THR A 547 -23.74 7.22 -18.30
C THR A 547 -25.08 7.40 -19.05
N ALA A 548 -25.91 6.37 -19.14
CA ALA A 548 -27.11 6.40 -19.99
C ALA A 548 -28.18 7.41 -19.54
N PRO A 549 -28.51 7.58 -18.24
CA PRO A 549 -29.41 8.63 -17.77
C PRO A 549 -28.91 10.03 -18.13
N VAL A 550 -27.60 10.28 -17.98
CA VAL A 550 -26.98 11.58 -18.28
C VAL A 550 -27.09 11.88 -19.77
N LEU A 551 -26.65 10.97 -20.65
CA LEU A 551 -26.72 11.22 -22.10
C LEU A 551 -28.15 11.39 -22.60
N ARG A 552 -29.13 10.67 -22.04
CA ARG A 552 -30.55 10.85 -22.36
C ARG A 552 -31.05 12.22 -21.95
N GLU A 553 -30.67 12.70 -20.78
CA GLU A 553 -31.04 14.02 -20.28
C GLU A 553 -30.40 15.12 -21.14
N LEU A 554 -29.11 15.01 -21.46
CA LEU A 554 -28.42 15.95 -22.35
C LEU A 554 -29.03 15.95 -23.75
N TYR A 555 -29.39 14.77 -24.28
CA TYR A 555 -30.11 14.67 -25.55
C TYR A 555 -31.49 15.36 -25.49
N ARG A 556 -32.25 15.18 -24.40
CA ARG A 556 -33.57 15.79 -24.21
C ARG A 556 -33.50 17.32 -24.23
N ILE A 557 -32.54 17.91 -23.53
CA ILE A 557 -32.42 19.38 -23.38
C ILE A 557 -31.76 20.03 -24.60
N LEU A 558 -30.98 19.29 -25.40
CA LEU A 558 -30.33 19.81 -26.60
C LEU A 558 -31.37 20.03 -27.72
N LYS A 559 -31.32 21.16 -28.42
CA LYS A 559 -32.18 21.44 -29.58
C LYS A 559 -31.92 20.42 -30.71
N PRO A 560 -32.92 20.09 -31.55
CA PRO A 560 -32.67 19.38 -32.80
C PRO A 560 -31.61 20.14 -33.63
N GLY A 561 -30.55 19.45 -34.04
CA GLY A 561 -29.39 20.04 -34.71
C GLY A 561 -28.32 20.63 -33.78
N GLY A 562 -28.57 20.69 -32.47
CA GLY A 562 -27.61 21.16 -31.47
C GLY A 562 -26.44 20.20 -31.27
N LEU A 563 -25.36 20.71 -30.67
CA LEU A 563 -24.07 20.01 -30.54
C LEU A 563 -23.76 19.59 -29.10
N LEU A 564 -23.11 18.44 -28.94
CA LEU A 564 -22.48 18.00 -27.70
C LEU A 564 -21.00 17.74 -27.99
N LEU A 565 -20.11 18.37 -27.23
CA LEU A 565 -18.67 18.12 -27.24
C LEU A 565 -18.28 17.40 -25.95
N CYS A 566 -17.74 16.19 -26.07
CA CYS A 566 -17.27 15.42 -24.92
C CYS A 566 -15.93 14.76 -25.19
N ASN A 567 -15.16 14.49 -24.13
CA ASN A 567 -14.00 13.61 -24.18
C ASN A 567 -14.26 12.36 -23.35
N ILE A 568 -13.71 11.23 -23.80
CA ILE A 568 -13.85 9.93 -23.18
C ILE A 568 -12.46 9.27 -23.20
N PRO A 569 -11.80 9.11 -22.04
CA PRO A 569 -10.46 8.54 -21.98
C PRO A 569 -10.46 7.03 -22.23
N GLY A 570 -9.37 6.54 -22.82
CA GLY A 570 -9.08 5.12 -23.02
C GLY A 570 -8.18 4.56 -21.92
N LEU A 571 -7.91 3.26 -21.96
CA LEU A 571 -6.98 2.59 -21.02
C LEU A 571 -5.51 2.98 -21.23
N ASP A 572 -5.21 3.71 -22.30
CA ASP A 572 -3.92 4.32 -22.61
C ASP A 572 -3.74 5.71 -21.98
N ASP A 573 -4.77 6.25 -21.32
CA ASP A 573 -4.64 7.42 -20.46
C ASP A 573 -3.71 7.09 -19.29
N GLY A 574 -2.77 7.99 -18.96
CA GLY A 574 -1.77 7.75 -17.93
C GLY A 574 -2.32 7.53 -16.51
N VAL A 575 -3.59 7.81 -16.20
CA VAL A 575 -4.17 7.49 -14.88
C VAL A 575 -4.63 6.04 -14.84
N ALA A 576 -4.90 5.41 -15.99
CA ALA A 576 -5.45 4.07 -16.05
C ALA A 576 -4.54 3.06 -15.33
N GLY A 577 -5.04 2.47 -14.24
CA GLY A 577 -4.31 1.47 -13.45
C GLY A 577 -3.32 2.02 -12.43
N ILE A 578 -3.14 3.34 -12.32
CA ILE A 578 -2.29 3.97 -11.28
C ILE A 578 -3.14 4.31 -10.05
N ASP A 579 -2.78 3.77 -8.87
CA ASP A 579 -3.52 3.94 -7.60
C ASP A 579 -5.03 3.64 -7.72
N MET A 580 -5.38 2.70 -8.60
CA MET A 580 -6.76 2.34 -8.93
C MET A 580 -7.09 0.91 -8.50
N GLN A 581 -8.15 0.76 -7.70
CA GLN A 581 -8.76 -0.55 -7.41
C GLN A 581 -9.69 -0.96 -8.56
N THR A 582 -9.51 -2.14 -9.13
CA THR A 582 -10.37 -2.65 -10.21
C THR A 582 -11.75 -3.06 -9.68
N LEU A 583 -12.82 -2.51 -10.26
CA LEU A 583 -14.22 -2.91 -10.02
C LEU A 583 -14.76 -3.85 -11.10
N GLY A 584 -14.21 -3.75 -12.32
CA GLY A 584 -14.67 -4.48 -13.50
C GLY A 584 -13.62 -4.41 -14.62
N ALA A 585 -13.95 -4.89 -15.83
CA ALA A 585 -12.98 -4.96 -16.93
C ALA A 585 -12.41 -3.59 -17.37
N SER A 586 -13.22 -2.54 -17.23
CA SER A 586 -12.89 -1.16 -17.63
C SER A 586 -13.13 -0.12 -16.52
N SER A 587 -13.62 -0.54 -15.35
CA SER A 587 -14.07 0.34 -14.27
C SER A 587 -13.21 0.18 -13.02
N PHE A 588 -12.91 1.30 -12.36
CA PHE A 588 -11.93 1.42 -11.28
C PHE A 588 -12.39 2.40 -10.20
N LEU A 589 -11.84 2.25 -8.98
CA LEU A 589 -11.84 3.28 -7.95
C LEU A 589 -10.42 3.83 -7.77
N TYR A 590 -10.21 5.07 -8.15
CA TYR A 590 -8.98 5.80 -7.82
C TYR A 590 -8.98 6.15 -6.33
N ARG A 591 -7.90 5.76 -5.63
CA ARG A 591 -7.68 5.99 -4.18
C ARG A 591 -8.87 5.54 -3.33
N ASP A 592 -9.50 4.42 -3.70
CA ASP A 592 -10.67 3.81 -3.05
C ASP A 592 -11.92 4.71 -2.96
N ARG A 593 -11.99 5.78 -3.77
CA ARG A 593 -13.00 6.84 -3.59
C ARG A 593 -13.64 7.32 -4.89
N TYR A 594 -12.84 7.57 -5.92
CA TYR A 594 -13.31 8.22 -7.15
C TYR A 594 -13.51 7.17 -8.24
N PHE A 595 -14.73 7.04 -8.73
CA PHE A 595 -15.03 6.12 -9.81
C PHE A 595 -14.48 6.62 -11.14
N TYR A 596 -13.87 5.71 -11.88
CA TYR A 596 -13.40 5.91 -13.25
C TYR A 596 -13.77 4.71 -14.13
N GLU A 597 -14.29 4.96 -15.33
CA GLU A 597 -14.46 3.97 -16.38
C GLU A 597 -13.81 4.43 -17.68
N PHE A 598 -13.01 3.55 -18.28
CA PHE A 598 -12.27 3.82 -19.51
C PHE A 598 -12.88 3.06 -20.67
N HIS A 599 -12.97 3.69 -21.83
CA HIS A 599 -13.64 3.10 -22.98
C HIS A 599 -12.68 2.99 -24.17
N SER A 600 -12.71 1.84 -24.85
CA SER A 600 -12.14 1.73 -26.19
C SER A 600 -12.87 2.67 -27.18
N PRO A 601 -12.24 3.02 -28.32
CA PRO A 601 -12.89 3.88 -29.32
C PRO A 601 -14.26 3.41 -29.77
N ASP A 602 -14.44 2.11 -29.97
CA ASP A 602 -15.71 1.53 -30.40
C ASP A 602 -16.78 1.58 -29.29
N GLN A 603 -16.39 1.34 -28.03
CA GLN A 603 -17.30 1.45 -26.88
C GLN A 603 -17.76 2.89 -26.68
N ALA A 604 -16.84 3.87 -26.75
CA ALA A 604 -17.14 5.29 -26.62
C ALA A 604 -18.11 5.76 -27.72
N ALA A 605 -17.85 5.38 -28.98
CA ALA A 605 -18.75 5.70 -30.09
C ALA A 605 -20.12 5.01 -29.97
N ALA A 606 -20.15 3.75 -29.54
CA ALA A 606 -21.40 3.01 -29.32
C ALA A 606 -22.26 3.65 -28.21
N LEU A 607 -21.63 4.09 -27.11
CA LEU A 607 -22.29 4.77 -26.01
C LEU A 607 -23.05 6.03 -26.50
N LEU A 608 -22.39 6.89 -27.27
CA LEU A 608 -23.00 8.12 -27.80
C LEU A 608 -24.13 7.83 -28.81
N ARG A 609 -23.93 6.85 -29.70
CA ARG A 609 -24.97 6.42 -30.67
C ARG A 609 -26.18 5.82 -29.97
N SER A 610 -25.99 5.05 -28.89
CA SER A 610 -27.08 4.44 -28.13
C SER A 610 -28.00 5.48 -27.49
N ALA A 611 -27.49 6.67 -27.17
CA ALA A 611 -28.27 7.81 -26.68
C ALA A 611 -28.97 8.61 -27.79
N GLY A 612 -28.77 8.24 -29.06
CA GLY A 612 -29.40 8.84 -30.23
C GLY A 612 -28.58 9.95 -30.91
N PHE A 613 -27.33 10.17 -30.50
CA PHE A 613 -26.46 11.17 -31.12
C PHE A 613 -25.82 10.67 -32.43
N GLU A 614 -25.64 11.60 -33.36
CA GLU A 614 -24.86 11.41 -34.58
C GLU A 614 -23.44 11.96 -34.39
N ILE A 615 -22.41 11.16 -34.67
CA ILE A 615 -21.02 11.57 -34.52
C ILE A 615 -20.63 12.44 -35.73
N CYS A 616 -20.35 13.73 -35.50
CA CYS A 616 -19.91 14.67 -36.54
C CYS A 616 -18.40 14.60 -36.75
N ARG A 617 -17.64 14.53 -35.65
CA ARG A 617 -16.17 14.52 -35.66
C ARG A 617 -15.66 13.69 -34.48
N GLN A 618 -14.56 13.00 -34.72
CA GLN A 618 -13.80 12.26 -33.71
C GLN A 618 -12.33 12.63 -33.85
N ALA A 619 -11.64 12.86 -32.73
CA ALA A 619 -10.22 13.12 -32.69
C ALA A 619 -9.58 12.43 -31.48
N HIS A 620 -8.31 12.08 -31.61
CA HIS A 620 -7.47 11.66 -30.49
C HIS A 620 -6.66 12.87 -30.02
N THR A 621 -6.59 13.12 -28.73
CA THR A 621 -5.85 14.26 -28.18
C THR A 621 -5.12 13.86 -26.92
N GLU A 622 -3.99 14.53 -26.71
CA GLU A 622 -3.11 14.31 -25.57
C GLU A 622 -2.76 15.67 -24.97
N TRP A 623 -2.72 15.74 -23.65
CA TRP A 623 -2.26 16.93 -22.93
C TRP A 623 -1.67 16.55 -21.57
N GLU A 624 -0.82 17.42 -21.05
CA GLU A 624 -0.23 17.25 -19.73
C GLU A 624 -1.02 18.08 -18.72
N GLU A 625 -1.29 17.47 -17.57
CA GLU A 625 -1.94 18.10 -16.44
C GLU A 625 -1.00 18.08 -15.24
N ALA A 626 -0.77 19.26 -14.65
CA ALA A 626 0.19 19.40 -13.57
C ALA A 626 -0.24 18.62 -12.31
N ALA A 627 0.75 18.31 -11.48
CA ALA A 627 0.52 17.82 -10.12
C ALA A 627 -0.33 18.82 -9.30
N HIS A 628 -1.30 18.30 -8.56
CA HIS A 628 -2.07 19.01 -7.56
C HIS A 628 -1.90 18.35 -6.18
N PRO A 629 -1.21 18.98 -5.21
CA PRO A 629 -0.84 18.35 -3.93
C PRO A 629 -2.03 17.88 -3.09
N GLY A 630 -3.20 18.50 -3.26
CA GLY A 630 -4.44 18.09 -2.59
C GLY A 630 -5.23 16.96 -3.27
N TYR A 631 -4.85 16.54 -4.48
CA TYR A 631 -5.60 15.57 -5.27
C TYR A 631 -4.71 14.50 -5.91
N ARG A 632 -3.78 14.91 -6.79
CA ARG A 632 -2.87 14.04 -7.53
C ARG A 632 -1.43 14.58 -7.45
N PRO A 633 -0.50 13.90 -6.78
CA PRO A 633 0.82 14.46 -6.46
C PRO A 633 1.81 14.52 -7.63
N GLU A 634 1.48 13.92 -8.77
CA GLU A 634 2.36 13.82 -9.94
C GLU A 634 1.74 14.49 -11.17
N ASP A 635 2.61 14.97 -12.07
CA ASP A 635 2.23 15.39 -13.41
C ASP A 635 1.68 14.19 -14.17
N HIS A 636 0.72 14.44 -15.04
CA HIS A 636 -0.06 13.37 -15.62
C HIS A 636 -0.41 13.66 -17.08
N ARG A 637 -0.13 12.68 -17.93
CA ARG A 637 -0.44 12.74 -19.36
C ARG A 637 -1.81 12.14 -19.63
N HIS A 638 -2.74 12.99 -20.04
CA HIS A 638 -4.04 12.56 -20.51
C HIS A 638 -4.00 12.09 -21.96
N VAL A 639 -4.75 11.03 -22.24
CA VAL A 639 -4.96 10.48 -23.58
C VAL A 639 -6.46 10.23 -23.74
N SER A 640 -7.11 11.00 -24.61
CA SER A 640 -8.57 10.99 -24.69
C SER A 640 -9.11 11.06 -26.11
N LEU A 641 -10.23 10.39 -26.32
CA LEU A 641 -11.02 10.50 -27.53
C LEU A 641 -12.00 11.65 -27.37
N VAL A 642 -11.92 12.63 -28.26
CA VAL A 642 -12.83 13.77 -28.32
C VAL A 642 -13.87 13.54 -29.39
N PHE A 643 -15.14 13.66 -29.02
CA PHE A 643 -16.29 13.53 -29.90
C PHE A 643 -17.05 14.84 -29.96
N LEU A 644 -17.26 15.35 -31.18
CA LEU A 644 -18.31 16.31 -31.47
C LEU A 644 -19.49 15.54 -32.05
N VAL A 645 -20.59 15.52 -31.32
CA VAL A 645 -21.81 14.82 -31.73
C VAL A 645 -22.98 15.79 -31.83
N ARG A 646 -24.02 15.38 -32.55
CA ARG A 646 -25.20 16.20 -32.84
C ARG A 646 -26.47 15.44 -32.49
N ARG A 647 -27.47 16.15 -31.97
CA ARG A 647 -28.85 15.61 -31.94
C ARG A 647 -29.43 15.71 -33.36
N PRO A 648 -29.82 14.60 -34.01
CA PRO A 648 -30.37 14.66 -35.36
C PRO A 648 -31.55 15.64 -35.45
N PRO A 649 -31.71 16.39 -36.55
CA PRO A 649 -32.90 17.20 -36.77
C PRO A 649 -34.14 16.30 -36.75
N LEU A 650 -35.28 16.83 -36.30
CA LEU A 650 -36.55 16.12 -36.45
C LEU A 650 -36.78 15.88 -37.95
N ALA A 651 -37.04 14.63 -38.34
CA ALA A 651 -37.44 14.32 -39.71
C ALA A 651 -38.68 15.18 -40.04
N ALA A 652 -38.58 15.94 -41.13
CA ALA A 652 -39.61 16.88 -41.57
C ALA A 652 -40.93 16.18 -41.92
#